data_AF-A0AAN6WMM3-F1
#
_entry.id   AF-A0AAN6WMM3-F1
#
_cell.length_a   1.000
_cell.length_b   1.000
_cell.length_c   1.000
_cell.angle_alpha   90.00
_cell.angle_beta   90.00
_cell.angle_gamma   90.00
#
_symmetry.space_group_name_H-M   'P 1'
#
loop_
_entity.id
_entity.type
_entity.pdbx_description
1 polymer ?
#
loop_
_entity_poly.entity_id
_entity_poly.type
_entity_poly.pdbx_seq_one_letter_code
_entity_poly.pdbx_strand_id
1 'polypeptide(L)'
;MRFLLLIQAALAVTAQNFVPLPEGTTTFLSKKYPGASISYKQTSICETTPGVKAYSGYVHLPSTLLADVPAAYNVSLFFWYFQARNNPDKAPVSIYVGGGPGSSAFDDTNGFPCTINSDGNSTTLNKWSWNNNVNMLYIDQPVMAGFSYSTIANGVVELLSPTRDFTPVEKLSDFSQTNSTTLPATISAPDPSQGVNTTAQAARTMWHFAQVWFQEFPEYKTSNNEISIWTVSYGGFFAPAIFAHFQRQNERLKDGSLNDPSAKILNLATIGLQNACIDVDIMAASYPDFAYKNTYGIEAYPKEIYDEVHHNITKPGGGCRDLLKNCREAGELGDPLHVGNNETVNQLCAVATEYCFGVVQGAYTVLSNRTAFNIAHFIPSTFPPVNSPTFFNRPWVQSHLGVPVNFTLAPPLVQNVFFGLTGDPLRRDISDLNYLLSSSSNISLAFVYGDLDYRCSWLGGEAVSLAAEYSDSQKFRDAGYADLVTSDTYKGGVVRQFDRMSFSRVFLAGHSVYAYQPETVYKIFDRVMGGKDVATGEEEQKGYASKGPKSSMEIRQQAPGSPESICYIDQVGTTCTENQIEALMAGTAVIENGVVVEPKPLVAGFRSAQTGGGIHFLTPRWGVLSNTNVYLLNFAQHNTDIIQCASLCRTQASNMQLTTPSQPNACDAMNKHCQAMQQSSRRGCITCRIRRVKCDETKPSCTRCTSSGRTCDGYVAETTSLSGRALATAVKKLHVVGPASRVLGEAVPSHDASCFDFFRVCTAAMTGSVFLAPFWSKEVLQVAHAEPAVWKAAVAIGALHRRWEYHNKTRRHLANASEDGSQGLHDIVESKIDRFTQQAMEQYWGAISLARSISDPQVLVVVSVILAAAANMAGQWTDSQVHTRAGLRMLDQVQSTKAGEEGKLSAEMESVALTLSRLDLMAMSFEDSRAQYVYLDANGKITDSLIKVPSITSLESLTSASITLFGMIRYYYISMVVGGARVITPEEFNASAQRVMEAKERWESEFERLVAEVEAKPSVSEATGQMILSLRLYHANLELLMNAGIEGLETRWDPQLPIYERIIDLAETLERNTQSPLPFFMSLELGLVMPAFLVGVRCRHPIVRRKALRLLKRLNRQEGMWNSVGVTLVLEQIILTEEEDLPFRLPLYVENLDSLPPDGLRGEGWPMPTEEMRQVRNEIIVDVERNRVELTIYRGDNQSLIYEEGVGAGQCVASVGPRIGEKAAKKIVLTF
;
A
#
# COMPACT_ATOMS: atom_id res chain seq x y z
N MET A 1 1.79 38.92 44.86
CA MET A 1 1.86 37.53 45.36
C MET A 1 0.79 36.61 44.76
N ARG A 2 -0.52 36.90 44.85
CA ARG A 2 -1.58 36.09 44.20
C ARG A 2 -1.49 36.03 42.66
N PHE A 3 -1.02 37.09 42.01
CA PHE A 3 -0.81 37.12 40.55
C PHE A 3 0.40 36.30 40.08
N LEU A 4 1.45 36.18 40.91
CA LEU A 4 2.61 35.32 40.63
C LEU A 4 2.30 33.83 40.86
N LEU A 5 1.44 33.52 41.84
CA LEU A 5 0.94 32.15 42.06
C LEU A 5 0.01 31.67 40.93
N LEU A 6 -0.78 32.56 40.32
CA LEU A 6 -1.61 32.23 39.16
C LEU A 6 -0.81 32.01 37.88
N ILE A 7 0.28 32.76 37.68
CA ILE A 7 1.19 32.56 36.53
C ILE A 7 2.03 31.28 36.71
N GLN A 8 2.44 30.95 37.95
CA GLN A 8 3.07 29.65 38.24
C GLN A 8 2.08 28.48 38.10
N ALA A 9 0.81 28.66 38.45
CA ALA A 9 -0.23 27.64 38.21
C ALA A 9 -0.52 27.45 36.71
N ALA A 10 -0.56 28.53 35.92
CA ALA A 10 -0.75 28.45 34.46
C ALA A 10 0.46 27.84 33.72
N LEU A 11 1.69 28.11 34.18
CA LEU A 11 2.91 27.46 33.67
C LEU A 11 3.05 26.01 34.17
N ALA A 12 2.48 25.66 35.33
CA ALA A 12 2.41 24.28 35.79
C ALA A 12 1.38 23.43 35.01
N VAL A 13 0.30 24.05 34.52
CA VAL A 13 -0.71 23.39 33.68
C VAL A 13 -0.17 23.14 32.26
N THR A 14 0.70 23.99 31.71
CA THR A 14 1.34 23.74 30.41
C THR A 14 2.49 22.73 30.48
N ALA A 15 3.14 22.57 31.64
CA ALA A 15 4.17 21.55 31.88
C ALA A 15 3.60 20.14 32.14
N GLN A 16 2.28 19.98 32.25
CA GLN A 16 1.62 18.71 32.59
C GLN A 16 1.28 17.82 31.38
N ASN A 17 1.38 18.32 30.15
CA ASN A 17 0.88 17.61 28.97
C ASN A 17 1.93 16.76 28.24
N PHE A 18 3.22 16.94 28.52
CA PHE A 18 4.32 16.18 27.91
C PHE A 18 5.23 15.57 28.97
N VAL A 19 5.93 14.49 28.60
CA VAL A 19 6.82 13.81 29.53
C VAL A 19 8.08 14.67 29.75
N PRO A 20 8.38 15.09 30.98
CA PRO A 20 9.57 15.88 31.26
C PRO A 20 10.83 15.03 31.13
N LEU A 21 11.99 15.69 30.99
CA LEU A 21 13.27 15.00 31.07
C LEU A 21 13.43 14.32 32.43
N PRO A 22 13.94 13.07 32.47
CA PRO A 22 14.00 12.30 33.69
C PRO A 22 15.04 12.86 34.68
N GLU A 23 14.61 13.03 35.94
CA GLU A 23 15.47 13.47 37.04
C GLU A 23 15.93 12.30 37.92
N GLY A 24 17.11 12.47 38.54
CA GLY A 24 17.69 11.47 39.45
C GLY A 24 18.15 10.18 38.76
N THR A 25 18.41 10.24 37.45
CA THR A 25 19.04 9.15 36.70
C THR A 25 20.57 9.21 36.88
N THR A 26 21.19 8.05 36.98
CA THR A 26 22.64 7.89 36.94
C THR A 26 23.04 7.56 35.50
N THR A 27 23.89 8.39 34.90
CA THR A 27 24.38 8.19 33.54
C THR A 27 25.89 8.12 33.51
N PHE A 28 26.43 7.15 32.77
CA PHE A 28 27.86 7.08 32.50
C PHE A 28 28.12 6.62 31.06
N LEU A 29 29.21 7.13 30.49
CA LEU A 29 29.69 6.70 29.17
C LEU A 29 30.34 5.32 29.29
N SER A 30 30.11 4.47 28.30
CA SER A 30 30.82 3.20 28.15
C SER A 30 32.32 3.48 28.01
N LYS A 31 33.12 2.75 28.78
CA LYS A 31 34.59 2.79 28.71
C LYS A 31 35.10 1.92 27.57
N LYS A 32 34.32 0.93 27.13
CA LYS A 32 34.70 -0.05 26.12
C LYS A 32 34.21 0.28 24.71
N TYR A 33 33.08 0.96 24.61
CA TYR A 33 32.38 1.26 23.38
C TYR A 33 32.20 2.78 23.25
N PRO A 34 33.12 3.46 22.53
CA PRO A 34 33.09 4.91 22.40
C PRO A 34 31.73 5.44 21.92
N GLY A 35 31.21 6.43 22.64
CA GLY A 35 29.92 7.08 22.34
C GLY A 35 28.69 6.35 22.90
N ALA A 36 28.79 5.07 23.26
CA ALA A 36 27.71 4.38 23.96
C ALA A 36 27.63 4.84 25.42
N SER A 37 26.43 4.73 26.02
CA SER A 37 26.23 5.06 27.43
C SER A 37 25.09 4.26 28.04
N ILE A 38 25.11 4.16 29.37
CA ILE A 38 24.01 3.59 30.15
C ILE A 38 23.47 4.69 31.07
N SER A 39 22.16 4.92 31.01
CA SER A 39 21.43 5.73 31.98
C SER A 39 20.46 4.83 32.75
N TYR A 40 20.37 4.97 34.07
CA TYR A 40 19.49 4.11 34.87
C TYR A 40 19.11 4.72 36.22
N LYS A 41 18.07 4.16 36.83
CA LYS A 41 17.56 4.51 38.16
C LYS A 41 17.10 3.26 38.89
N GLN A 42 17.29 3.23 40.21
CA GLN A 42 16.71 2.17 41.04
C GLN A 42 15.20 2.45 41.20
N THR A 43 14.39 1.41 41.03
CA THR A 43 12.92 1.48 41.12
C THR A 43 12.41 0.50 42.18
N SER A 44 11.20 0.75 42.64
CA SER A 44 10.44 -0.07 43.59
C SER A 44 9.06 -0.44 43.05
N ILE A 45 8.75 -0.03 41.82
CA ILE A 45 7.54 -0.46 41.13
C ILE A 45 7.74 -1.94 40.78
N CYS A 46 6.70 -2.74 41.01
CA CYS A 46 6.67 -4.19 40.72
C CYS A 46 7.64 -5.08 41.50
N GLU A 47 8.51 -4.52 42.34
CA GLU A 47 9.35 -5.28 43.25
C GLU A 47 9.44 -4.57 44.60
N THR A 48 8.85 -5.20 45.61
CA THR A 48 8.75 -4.69 46.99
C THR A 48 9.32 -5.68 48.01
N THR A 49 9.87 -6.81 47.56
CA THR A 49 10.48 -7.83 48.41
C THR A 49 11.68 -7.23 49.15
N PRO A 50 11.73 -7.30 50.50
CA PRO A 50 12.83 -6.74 51.25
C PRO A 50 14.21 -7.27 50.79
N GLY A 51 15.12 -6.36 50.47
CA GLY A 51 16.49 -6.69 50.06
C GLY A 51 16.67 -7.01 48.58
N VAL A 52 15.59 -7.12 47.79
CA VAL A 52 15.64 -7.33 46.34
C VAL A 52 15.59 -5.99 45.64
N LYS A 53 16.45 -5.78 44.63
CA LYS A 53 16.53 -4.50 43.91
C LYS A 53 16.07 -4.65 42.46
N ALA A 54 15.47 -3.58 41.95
CA ALA A 54 15.10 -3.44 40.54
C ALA A 54 15.63 -2.11 39.98
N TYR A 55 15.96 -2.09 38.70
CA TYR A 55 16.55 -0.95 38.01
C TYR A 55 15.96 -0.81 36.62
N SER A 56 15.55 0.40 36.25
CA SER A 56 15.09 0.73 34.91
C SER A 56 16.01 1.76 34.28
N GLY A 57 16.13 1.74 32.95
CA GLY A 57 17.05 2.65 32.27
C GLY A 57 17.17 2.39 30.78
N TYR A 58 18.18 3.00 30.17
CA TYR A 58 18.47 2.89 28.75
C TYR A 58 19.92 2.48 28.52
N VAL A 59 20.11 1.68 27.48
CA VAL A 59 21.40 1.61 26.78
C VAL A 59 21.28 2.47 25.53
N HIS A 60 22.11 3.51 25.45
CA HIS A 60 22.19 4.40 24.30
C HIS A 60 23.34 3.96 23.40
N LEU A 61 23.01 3.62 22.15
CA LEU A 61 23.92 3.14 21.13
C LEU A 61 24.03 4.20 20.02
N PRO A 62 25.22 4.79 19.79
CA PRO A 62 25.41 5.75 18.71
C PRO A 62 25.38 5.03 17.35
N SER A 63 24.95 5.73 16.30
CA SER A 63 24.95 5.20 14.92
C SER A 63 26.32 4.68 14.48
N THR A 64 27.41 5.26 14.99
CA THR A 64 28.79 4.82 14.70
C THR A 64 29.11 3.43 15.23
N LEU A 65 28.44 2.98 16.30
CA LEU A 65 28.59 1.62 16.83
C LEU A 65 27.71 0.62 16.05
N LEU A 66 26.67 1.11 15.39
CA LEU A 66 25.70 0.33 14.64
C LEU A 66 26.03 0.22 13.15
N ALA A 67 27.31 0.35 12.74
CA ALA A 67 27.71 0.37 11.33
C ALA A 67 27.38 -0.92 10.55
N ASP A 68 27.14 -2.04 11.24
CA ASP A 68 26.72 -3.31 10.65
C ASP A 68 25.18 -3.47 10.58
N VAL A 69 24.44 -2.48 11.08
CA VAL A 69 23.02 -2.27 10.86
C VAL A 69 22.91 -1.17 9.79
N PRO A 70 22.13 -1.35 8.70
CA PRO A 70 21.92 -0.34 7.65
C PRO A 70 21.15 0.92 8.12
N ALA A 71 21.54 1.53 9.24
CA ALA A 71 20.82 2.56 9.96
C ALA A 71 21.74 3.75 10.29
N ALA A 72 21.38 4.96 9.84
CA ALA A 72 22.11 6.19 10.12
C ALA A 72 21.56 6.96 11.35
N TYR A 73 21.13 6.26 12.40
CA TYR A 73 20.47 6.87 13.57
C TYR A 73 20.95 6.26 14.91
N ASN A 74 20.75 7.01 15.99
CA ASN A 74 21.05 6.54 17.35
C ASN A 74 19.89 5.71 17.89
N VAL A 75 20.19 4.71 18.70
CA VAL A 75 19.20 3.82 19.32
C VAL A 75 19.28 3.94 20.84
N SER A 76 18.13 4.13 21.50
CA SER A 76 18.01 4.03 22.96
C SER A 76 17.05 2.90 23.30
N LEU A 77 17.57 1.75 23.73
CA LEU A 77 16.75 0.63 24.16
C LEU A 77 16.49 0.69 25.66
N PHE A 78 15.22 0.74 26.04
CA PHE A 78 14.79 0.70 27.42
C PHE A 78 14.90 -0.72 27.97
N PHE A 79 15.43 -0.83 29.19
CA PHE A 79 15.51 -2.07 29.93
C PHE A 79 14.93 -1.91 31.34
N TRP A 80 14.40 -3.00 31.87
CA TRP A 80 14.03 -3.12 33.27
C TRP A 80 14.60 -4.43 33.84
N TYR A 81 15.56 -4.27 34.72
CA TYR A 81 16.27 -5.36 35.37
C TYR A 81 15.72 -5.58 36.78
N PHE A 82 15.39 -6.83 37.09
CA PHE A 82 14.94 -7.28 38.40
C PHE A 82 15.89 -8.35 38.90
N GLN A 83 16.43 -8.14 40.10
CA GLN A 83 17.19 -9.17 40.78
C GLN A 83 16.29 -10.37 41.11
N ALA A 84 16.90 -11.55 41.14
CA ALA A 84 16.23 -12.73 41.66
C ALA A 84 15.87 -12.50 43.14
N ARG A 85 14.69 -12.93 43.55
CA ARG A 85 14.26 -12.86 44.96
C ARG A 85 15.07 -13.82 45.82
N ASN A 86 15.51 -14.94 45.23
CA ASN A 86 16.38 -15.92 45.86
C ASN A 86 17.78 -15.88 45.24
N ASN A 87 18.80 -15.62 46.08
CA ASN A 87 20.23 -15.66 45.71
C ASN A 87 20.59 -14.90 44.42
N PRO A 88 20.27 -13.59 44.31
CA PRO A 88 20.51 -12.82 43.09
C PRO A 88 21.98 -12.76 42.64
N ASP A 89 22.91 -12.92 43.56
CA ASP A 89 24.35 -13.00 43.32
C ASP A 89 24.80 -14.33 42.66
N LYS A 90 23.93 -15.35 42.62
CA LYS A 90 24.22 -16.67 42.03
C LYS A 90 23.21 -17.09 40.97
N ALA A 91 22.06 -16.42 40.90
CA ALA A 91 21.03 -16.72 39.93
C ALA A 91 21.49 -16.41 38.49
N PRO A 92 21.10 -17.22 37.50
CA PRO A 92 21.34 -16.93 36.09
C PRO A 92 20.57 -15.68 35.66
N VAL A 93 20.88 -15.16 34.46
CA VAL A 93 20.09 -14.09 33.84
C VAL A 93 19.23 -14.64 32.72
N SER A 94 17.98 -14.18 32.67
CA SER A 94 17.16 -14.34 31.48
C SER A 94 16.74 -12.98 30.93
N ILE A 95 16.97 -12.80 29.64
CA ILE A 95 16.36 -11.74 28.84
C ILE A 95 14.90 -12.12 28.59
N TYR A 96 14.00 -11.14 28.63
CA TYR A 96 12.67 -11.26 28.06
C TYR A 96 12.43 -10.15 27.04
N VAL A 97 11.93 -10.55 25.86
CA VAL A 97 11.53 -9.62 24.80
C VAL A 97 10.10 -9.94 24.35
N GLY A 98 9.31 -8.90 24.09
CA GLY A 98 7.96 -9.02 23.56
C GLY A 98 7.93 -9.47 22.09
N GLY A 99 6.72 -9.68 21.58
CA GLY A 99 6.43 -10.05 20.19
C GLY A 99 6.02 -8.85 19.33
N GLY A 100 4.89 -8.97 18.61
CA GLY A 100 4.32 -7.90 17.79
C GLY A 100 4.46 -8.14 16.28
N PRO A 101 5.49 -7.61 15.61
CA PRO A 101 6.74 -7.05 16.15
C PRO A 101 6.57 -5.64 16.74
N GLY A 102 7.35 -5.33 17.77
CA GLY A 102 7.32 -4.03 18.46
C GLY A 102 6.40 -3.98 19.69
N SER A 103 5.77 -5.10 20.06
CA SER A 103 5.03 -5.16 21.33
C SER A 103 6.01 -5.09 22.50
N SER A 104 5.70 -4.26 23.47
CA SER A 104 6.52 -4.05 24.65
C SER A 104 6.72 -5.33 25.46
N ALA A 105 7.87 -5.44 26.12
CA ALA A 105 8.13 -6.48 27.12
C ALA A 105 7.35 -6.27 28.43
N PHE A 106 6.64 -5.14 28.57
CA PHE A 106 6.00 -4.67 29.81
C PHE A 106 4.48 -4.76 29.73
N ASP A 107 3.94 -5.97 29.67
CA ASP A 107 2.49 -6.19 29.55
C ASP A 107 1.86 -6.95 30.72
N ASP A 108 2.65 -7.36 31.73
CA ASP A 108 2.27 -8.20 32.88
C ASP A 108 1.80 -9.64 32.59
N THR A 109 1.73 -10.02 31.31
CA THR A 109 1.14 -11.29 30.87
C THR A 109 2.14 -12.44 30.70
N ASN A 110 3.41 -12.23 31.03
CA ASN A 110 4.51 -13.17 30.71
C ASN A 110 5.57 -13.31 31.83
N GLY A 111 5.16 -13.75 33.04
CA GLY A 111 6.11 -14.01 34.13
C GLY A 111 6.62 -12.76 34.87
N PHE A 112 6.00 -11.61 34.61
CA PHE A 112 6.42 -10.30 35.11
C PHE A 112 6.42 -10.21 36.65
N PRO A 113 7.27 -9.39 37.31
CA PRO A 113 7.38 -9.33 38.77
C PRO A 113 6.11 -8.93 39.54
N CYS A 114 5.17 -8.29 38.85
CA CYS A 114 3.89 -7.85 39.38
C CYS A 114 2.77 -8.07 38.36
N THR A 115 1.54 -7.94 38.83
CA THR A 115 0.36 -7.70 37.99
C THR A 115 -0.07 -6.25 38.16
N ILE A 116 -0.50 -5.62 37.07
CA ILE A 116 -1.03 -4.25 37.07
C ILE A 116 -2.52 -4.33 37.41
N ASN A 117 -2.92 -3.67 38.49
CA ASN A 117 -4.28 -3.74 38.98
C ASN A 117 -5.24 -2.96 38.06
N SER A 118 -6.53 -3.31 38.10
CA SER A 118 -7.58 -2.72 37.26
C SER A 118 -7.85 -1.23 37.53
N ASP A 119 -7.27 -0.66 38.59
CA ASP A 119 -7.30 0.78 38.84
C ASP A 119 -6.34 1.57 37.91
N GLY A 120 -5.48 0.87 37.16
CA GLY A 120 -4.47 1.47 36.30
C GLY A 120 -3.51 2.40 37.06
N ASN A 121 -3.33 2.16 38.37
CA ASN A 121 -2.57 3.04 39.25
C ASN A 121 -1.85 2.30 40.39
N SER A 122 -2.08 1.00 40.57
CA SER A 122 -1.36 0.19 41.56
C SER A 122 -0.92 -1.16 40.96
N THR A 123 0.00 -1.83 41.66
CA THR A 123 0.54 -3.13 41.26
C THR A 123 0.50 -4.09 42.43
N THR A 124 0.33 -5.38 42.13
CA THR A 124 0.37 -6.46 43.13
C THR A 124 1.55 -7.38 42.83
N LEU A 125 2.32 -7.73 43.86
CA LEU A 125 3.47 -8.63 43.70
C LEU A 125 3.02 -9.99 43.16
N ASN A 126 3.64 -10.43 42.08
CA ASN A 126 3.29 -11.69 41.44
C ASN A 126 4.02 -12.86 42.12
N LYS A 127 3.25 -13.77 42.74
CA LYS A 127 3.79 -14.97 43.40
C LYS A 127 4.46 -15.97 42.44
N TRP A 128 4.04 -15.96 41.17
CA TRP A 128 4.55 -16.81 40.10
C TRP A 128 5.53 -16.07 39.19
N SER A 129 6.19 -15.03 39.70
CA SER A 129 7.16 -14.30 38.90
C SER A 129 8.39 -15.15 38.61
N TRP A 130 8.87 -15.01 37.38
CA TRP A 130 10.14 -15.59 36.94
C TRP A 130 11.33 -15.03 37.72
N ASN A 131 11.22 -13.81 38.27
CA ASN A 131 12.28 -13.27 39.13
C ASN A 131 12.34 -13.92 40.52
N ASN A 132 11.54 -14.94 40.82
CA ASN A 132 11.73 -15.71 42.06
C ASN A 132 13.15 -16.31 42.14
N ASN A 133 13.62 -16.93 41.06
CA ASN A 133 14.90 -17.68 41.04
C ASN A 133 15.86 -17.24 39.92
N VAL A 134 15.46 -16.28 39.08
CA VAL A 134 16.24 -15.82 37.93
C VAL A 134 16.36 -14.30 37.97
N ASN A 135 17.53 -13.77 37.65
CA ASN A 135 17.67 -12.32 37.43
C ASN A 135 17.02 -11.99 36.07
N MET A 136 15.93 -11.24 36.07
CA MET A 136 15.15 -10.97 34.85
C MET A 136 15.52 -9.63 34.23
N LEU A 137 15.85 -9.63 32.94
CA LEU A 137 16.15 -8.44 32.14
C LEU A 137 15.10 -8.30 31.03
N TYR A 138 14.10 -7.46 31.26
CA TYR A 138 13.06 -7.15 30.27
C TYR A 138 13.55 -6.02 29.37
N ILE A 139 13.40 -6.15 28.05
CA ILE A 139 13.91 -5.18 27.07
C ILE A 139 12.81 -4.86 26.06
N ASP A 140 12.52 -3.57 25.90
CA ASP A 140 11.70 -3.10 24.78
C ASP A 140 12.53 -3.07 23.50
N GLN A 141 12.26 -4.02 22.61
CA GLN A 141 12.91 -4.12 21.31
C GLN A 141 11.89 -4.52 20.25
N PRO A 142 12.03 -4.08 18.99
CA PRO A 142 13.06 -3.17 18.46
C PRO A 142 12.96 -1.71 18.97
N VAL A 143 13.87 -0.83 18.55
CA VAL A 143 13.76 0.62 18.79
C VAL A 143 12.36 1.11 18.37
N MET A 144 11.80 2.08 19.11
CA MET A 144 10.40 2.54 19.05
C MET A 144 9.37 1.69 19.82
N ALA A 145 9.68 0.44 20.20
CA ALA A 145 8.78 -0.36 21.02
C ALA A 145 8.69 0.20 22.46
N GLY A 146 7.50 0.23 23.07
CA GLY A 146 7.34 0.57 24.47
C GLY A 146 7.91 1.95 24.82
N PHE A 147 8.95 1.96 25.65
CA PHE A 147 9.70 3.15 26.06
C PHE A 147 11.00 3.36 25.26
N SER A 148 11.38 2.45 24.36
CA SER A 148 12.56 2.58 23.50
C SER A 148 12.35 3.62 22.40
N TYR A 149 13.37 4.40 22.08
CA TYR A 149 13.26 5.50 21.11
C TYR A 149 14.55 5.74 20.33
N SER A 150 14.42 6.37 19.16
CA SER A 150 15.53 6.94 18.40
C SER A 150 15.58 8.45 18.57
N THR A 151 14.54 9.14 18.09
CA THR A 151 14.35 10.59 18.25
C THR A 151 13.07 10.86 19.03
N ILE A 152 13.13 11.72 20.05
CA ILE A 152 11.95 12.08 20.85
C ILE A 152 11.21 13.24 20.17
N ALA A 153 9.89 13.13 20.07
CA ALA A 153 9.01 14.17 19.56
C ALA A 153 7.81 14.40 20.48
N ASN A 154 7.44 15.68 20.65
CA ASN A 154 6.20 16.08 21.30
C ASN A 154 5.11 16.28 20.25
N GLY A 155 3.89 15.87 20.55
CA GLY A 155 2.78 15.90 19.60
C GLY A 155 1.47 15.43 20.22
N VAL A 156 0.52 15.11 19.35
CA VAL A 156 -0.81 14.65 19.73
C VAL A 156 -1.05 13.30 19.06
N VAL A 157 -1.52 12.33 19.83
CA VAL A 157 -1.91 11.00 19.35
C VAL A 157 -3.43 10.92 19.26
N GLU A 158 -3.93 10.46 18.12
CA GLU A 158 -5.36 10.16 17.93
C GLU A 158 -5.63 8.67 18.20
N LEU A 159 -6.36 8.37 19.27
CA LEU A 159 -6.64 7.01 19.72
C LEU A 159 -7.69 6.27 18.87
N LEU A 160 -8.57 7.01 18.18
CA LEU A 160 -9.57 6.42 17.29
C LEU A 160 -9.03 6.13 15.89
N SER A 161 -7.87 6.68 15.53
CA SER A 161 -7.21 6.35 14.27
C SER A 161 -6.67 4.90 14.34
N PRO A 162 -6.96 4.05 13.33
CA PRO A 162 -6.41 2.69 13.25
C PRO A 162 -4.87 2.66 13.30
N THR A 163 -4.22 3.71 12.81
CA THR A 163 -2.75 3.87 12.78
C THR A 163 -2.19 4.61 13.98
N ARG A 164 -3.04 5.05 14.93
CA ARG A 164 -2.68 5.92 16.06
C ARG A 164 -1.86 7.12 15.60
N ASP A 165 -2.43 7.88 14.66
CA ASP A 165 -1.73 8.99 14.01
C ASP A 165 -1.16 9.96 15.04
N PHE A 166 0.12 10.30 14.86
CA PHE A 166 0.83 11.25 15.68
C PHE A 166 1.11 12.52 14.89
N THR A 167 0.62 13.65 15.39
CA THR A 167 0.88 14.96 14.82
C THR A 167 1.91 15.70 15.67
N PRO A 168 3.13 15.96 15.16
CA PRO A 168 4.14 16.72 15.90
C PRO A 168 3.68 18.15 16.18
N VAL A 169 4.02 18.68 17.36
CA VAL A 169 3.76 20.08 17.72
C VAL A 169 5.00 20.76 18.29
N GLU A 170 5.30 21.97 17.81
CA GLU A 170 6.41 22.77 18.34
C GLU A 170 6.00 23.60 19.56
N LYS A 171 4.73 24.02 19.65
CA LYS A 171 4.16 24.73 20.81
C LYS A 171 2.76 24.22 21.14
N LEU A 172 2.50 23.95 22.42
CA LEU A 172 1.17 23.56 22.94
C LEU A 172 0.06 24.58 22.62
N SER A 173 0.41 25.84 22.40
CA SER A 173 -0.53 26.90 22.00
C SER A 173 -1.14 26.71 20.62
N ASP A 174 -0.50 25.89 19.78
CA ASP A 174 -0.85 25.73 18.36
C ASP A 174 -2.00 24.71 18.18
N PHE A 175 -2.45 24.07 19.26
CA PHE A 175 -3.56 23.12 19.25
C PHE A 175 -4.58 23.44 20.37
N SER A 176 -5.82 23.77 19.99
CA SER A 176 -6.85 24.27 20.91
C SER A 176 -7.86 23.23 21.40
N GLN A 177 -7.74 21.96 20.97
CA GLN A 177 -8.69 20.90 21.31
C GLN A 177 -7.96 19.60 21.67
N THR A 178 -7.66 19.41 22.96
CA THR A 178 -7.41 18.07 23.51
C THR A 178 -8.74 17.55 24.05
N ASN A 179 -9.05 16.28 23.80
CA ASN A 179 -10.24 15.61 24.31
C ASN A 179 -9.87 14.21 24.83
N SER A 180 -10.84 13.35 25.10
CA SER A 180 -10.62 12.00 25.63
C SER A 180 -9.95 11.02 24.67
N THR A 181 -9.97 11.27 23.35
CA THR A 181 -9.39 10.40 22.31
C THR A 181 -8.21 11.04 21.59
N THR A 182 -7.99 12.33 21.76
CA THR A 182 -6.90 13.11 21.17
C THR A 182 -5.97 13.58 22.32
N LEU A 183 -4.92 12.79 22.60
CA LEU A 183 -4.08 12.96 23.80
C LEU A 183 -2.71 13.58 23.46
N PRO A 184 -2.22 14.57 24.23
CA PRO A 184 -0.86 15.03 24.10
C PRO A 184 0.11 13.92 24.53
N ALA A 185 1.19 13.74 23.77
CA ALA A 185 2.18 12.70 24.04
C ALA A 185 3.59 13.11 23.60
N THR A 186 4.58 12.59 24.31
CA THR A 186 6.00 12.60 23.98
C THR A 186 6.39 11.19 23.56
N ILE A 187 6.59 10.90 22.28
CA ILE A 187 6.89 9.54 21.80
C ILE A 187 8.19 9.50 21.00
N SER A 188 8.64 8.31 20.60
CA SER A 188 9.62 8.21 19.53
C SER A 188 8.98 8.70 18.23
N ALA A 189 9.62 9.64 17.55
CA ALA A 189 9.15 10.19 16.28
C ALA A 189 8.86 9.04 15.30
N PRO A 190 7.65 8.98 14.70
CA PRO A 190 7.24 7.88 13.84
C PRO A 190 7.86 8.02 12.43
N ASP A 191 9.18 7.95 12.35
CA ASP A 191 9.95 8.04 11.12
C ASP A 191 10.43 6.64 10.70
N PRO A 192 9.92 6.07 9.58
CA PRO A 192 10.32 4.74 9.12
C PRO A 192 11.82 4.63 8.78
N SER A 193 12.51 5.75 8.55
CA SER A 193 13.96 5.77 8.32
C SER A 193 14.80 5.71 9.60
N GLN A 194 14.17 5.88 10.77
CA GLN A 194 14.83 5.92 12.08
C GLN A 194 14.49 4.72 12.97
N GLY A 195 14.08 3.61 12.35
CA GLY A 195 13.76 2.35 13.02
C GLY A 195 14.41 1.15 12.32
N VAL A 196 14.52 0.02 13.03
CA VAL A 196 14.92 -1.23 12.38
C VAL A 196 13.70 -1.81 11.67
N ASN A 197 13.92 -2.46 10.54
CA ASN A 197 12.84 -2.95 9.68
C ASN A 197 12.86 -4.47 9.45
N THR A 198 13.80 -5.18 10.05
CA THR A 198 13.95 -6.64 9.95
C THR A 198 14.41 -7.26 11.27
N THR A 199 14.09 -8.54 11.47
CA THR A 199 14.56 -9.34 12.61
C THR A 199 16.08 -9.45 12.64
N ALA A 200 16.74 -9.50 11.49
CA ALA A 200 18.20 -9.57 11.41
C ALA A 200 18.88 -8.28 11.91
N GLN A 201 18.31 -7.12 11.60
CA GLN A 201 18.77 -5.85 12.16
C GLN A 201 18.54 -5.79 13.68
N ALA A 202 17.36 -6.19 14.16
CA ALA A 202 17.07 -6.25 15.58
C ALA A 202 18.09 -7.14 16.34
N ALA A 203 18.45 -8.30 15.78
CA ALA A 203 19.44 -9.21 16.36
C ALA A 203 20.85 -8.57 16.50
N ARG A 204 21.27 -7.77 15.52
CA ARG A 204 22.53 -7.02 15.55
C ARG A 204 22.51 -5.88 16.57
N THR A 205 21.42 -5.12 16.61
CA THR A 205 21.25 -4.08 17.64
C THR A 205 21.28 -4.69 19.04
N MET A 206 20.65 -5.85 19.25
CA MET A 206 20.68 -6.58 20.51
C MET A 206 22.07 -7.09 20.89
N TRP A 207 22.94 -7.41 19.92
CA TRP A 207 24.32 -7.77 20.19
C TRP A 207 25.09 -6.60 20.80
N HIS A 208 24.97 -5.42 20.20
CA HIS A 208 25.60 -4.21 20.72
C HIS A 208 25.05 -3.81 22.09
N PHE A 209 23.73 -3.93 22.28
CA PHE A 209 23.10 -3.77 23.59
C PHE A 209 23.72 -4.72 24.62
N ALA A 210 23.79 -6.02 24.31
CA ALA A 210 24.28 -7.04 25.23
C ALA A 210 25.77 -6.83 25.58
N GLN A 211 26.59 -6.47 24.58
CA GLN A 211 28.01 -6.18 24.78
C GLN A 211 28.25 -4.99 25.70
N VAL A 212 27.41 -3.95 25.65
CA VAL A 212 27.48 -2.80 26.56
C VAL A 212 26.93 -3.19 27.94
N TRP A 213 25.71 -3.73 28.00
CA TRP A 213 24.99 -3.96 29.24
C TRP A 213 25.65 -5.00 30.14
N PHE A 214 25.93 -6.21 29.63
CA PHE A 214 26.49 -7.31 30.45
C PHE A 214 27.94 -7.06 30.90
N GLN A 215 28.63 -6.10 30.30
CA GLN A 215 30.01 -5.79 30.65
C GLN A 215 30.14 -4.59 31.60
N GLU A 216 29.20 -3.64 31.54
CA GLU A 216 29.38 -2.34 32.17
C GLU A 216 28.21 -1.89 33.04
N PHE A 217 27.05 -2.55 33.02
CA PHE A 217 25.96 -2.21 33.92
C PHE A 217 26.37 -2.48 35.39
N PRO A 218 26.51 -1.46 36.26
CA PRO A 218 27.20 -1.63 37.54
C PRO A 218 26.47 -2.55 38.52
N GLU A 219 25.15 -2.69 38.40
CA GLU A 219 24.32 -3.46 39.32
C GLU A 219 24.10 -4.91 38.88
N TYR A 220 24.63 -5.28 37.72
CA TYR A 220 24.75 -6.66 37.28
C TYR A 220 25.90 -7.35 38.03
N LYS A 221 25.59 -8.08 39.12
CA LYS A 221 26.56 -8.62 40.09
C LYS A 221 26.42 -10.13 40.36
N THR A 222 25.95 -10.92 39.39
CA THR A 222 25.88 -12.38 39.55
C THR A 222 27.19 -13.07 39.19
N SER A 223 27.53 -14.14 39.90
CA SER A 223 28.62 -15.06 39.55
C SER A 223 28.24 -16.06 38.47
N ASN A 224 26.95 -16.26 38.20
CA ASN A 224 26.49 -17.11 37.11
C ASN A 224 26.43 -16.26 35.82
N ASN A 225 27.22 -16.63 34.83
CA ASN A 225 27.32 -15.92 33.56
C ASN A 225 26.39 -16.47 32.46
N GLU A 226 25.55 -17.46 32.76
CA GLU A 226 24.55 -18.00 31.84
C GLU A 226 23.51 -16.94 31.47
N ILE A 227 23.28 -16.82 30.17
CA ILE A 227 22.32 -15.89 29.57
C ILE A 227 21.27 -16.73 28.85
N SER A 228 20.02 -16.54 29.25
CA SER A 228 18.85 -17.14 28.62
C SER A 228 18.02 -16.08 27.94
N ILE A 229 17.13 -16.48 27.03
CA ILE A 229 16.12 -15.60 26.43
C ILE A 229 14.77 -16.30 26.42
N TRP A 230 13.74 -15.58 26.84
CA TRP A 230 12.36 -16.03 26.78
C TRP A 230 11.51 -15.00 26.04
N THR A 231 10.49 -15.46 25.33
CA THR A 231 9.68 -14.60 24.48
C THR A 231 8.32 -15.20 24.16
N VAL A 232 7.50 -14.44 23.43
CA VAL A 232 6.15 -14.84 23.00
C VAL A 232 5.87 -14.38 21.56
N SER A 233 4.98 -15.06 20.84
CA SER A 233 4.43 -14.58 19.56
C SER A 233 5.50 -14.39 18.47
N TYR A 234 5.58 -13.22 17.83
CA TYR A 234 6.66 -12.82 16.91
C TYR A 234 8.06 -12.96 17.51
N GLY A 235 8.15 -13.02 18.84
CA GLY A 235 9.32 -13.46 19.58
C GLY A 235 9.98 -14.73 19.06
N GLY A 236 9.21 -15.66 18.49
CA GLY A 236 9.73 -16.86 17.84
C GLY A 236 10.63 -16.60 16.63
N PHE A 237 10.54 -15.43 16.00
CA PHE A 237 11.52 -14.97 15.02
C PHE A 237 12.70 -14.29 15.72
N PHE A 238 12.44 -13.46 16.73
CA PHE A 238 13.48 -12.70 17.44
C PHE A 238 14.46 -13.57 18.22
N ALA A 239 13.99 -14.44 19.11
CA ALA A 239 14.88 -15.14 20.03
C ALA A 239 15.87 -16.08 19.32
N PRO A 240 15.45 -16.95 18.37
CA PRO A 240 16.38 -17.74 17.57
C PRO A 240 17.36 -16.86 16.78
N ALA A 241 16.88 -15.76 16.18
CA ALA A 241 17.73 -14.83 15.44
C ALA A 241 18.81 -14.17 16.31
N ILE A 242 18.42 -13.65 17.48
CA ILE A 242 19.31 -13.00 18.44
C ILE A 242 20.36 -14.00 18.92
N PHE A 243 19.95 -15.18 19.39
CA PHE A 243 20.89 -16.17 19.91
C PHE A 243 21.79 -16.74 18.83
N ALA A 244 21.26 -17.02 17.63
CA ALA A 244 22.08 -17.50 16.51
C ALA A 244 23.10 -16.44 16.09
N HIS A 245 22.72 -15.16 16.08
CA HIS A 245 23.66 -14.07 15.84
C HIS A 245 24.73 -14.00 16.94
N PHE A 246 24.35 -14.07 18.22
CA PHE A 246 25.29 -14.01 19.35
C PHE A 246 26.27 -15.19 19.30
N GLN A 247 25.78 -16.39 18.98
CA GLN A 247 26.59 -17.59 18.86
C GLN A 247 27.59 -17.48 17.69
N ARG A 248 27.15 -16.96 16.53
CA ARG A 248 28.06 -16.65 15.42
C ARG A 248 29.14 -15.64 15.82
N GLN A 249 28.81 -14.59 16.58
CA GLN A 249 29.82 -13.65 17.08
C GLN A 249 30.77 -14.30 18.10
N ASN A 250 30.26 -15.14 18.99
CA ASN A 250 31.08 -15.91 19.93
C ASN A 250 32.10 -16.80 19.20
N GLU A 251 31.68 -17.47 18.13
CA GLU A 251 32.55 -18.30 17.30
C GLU A 251 33.62 -17.46 16.61
N ARG A 252 33.24 -16.32 16.04
CA ARG A 252 34.18 -15.37 15.43
C ARG A 252 35.17 -14.75 16.42
N LEU A 253 34.77 -14.59 17.69
CA LEU A 253 35.69 -14.17 18.76
C LEU A 253 36.68 -15.27 19.13
N LYS A 254 36.23 -16.54 19.16
CA LYS A 254 37.06 -17.70 19.48
C LYS A 254 38.09 -17.99 18.39
N ASP A 255 37.70 -17.88 17.13
CA ASP A 255 38.59 -18.12 15.98
C ASP A 255 39.43 -16.89 15.58
N GLY A 256 39.13 -15.71 16.15
CA GLY A 256 39.84 -14.45 15.91
C GLY A 256 39.41 -13.69 14.65
N SER A 257 38.38 -14.12 13.94
CA SER A 257 37.84 -13.43 12.75
C SER A 257 37.02 -12.18 13.07
N LEU A 258 36.53 -12.03 14.31
CA LEU A 258 36.00 -10.75 14.81
C LEU A 258 37.10 -10.03 15.60
N ASN A 259 37.72 -9.03 14.98
CA ASN A 259 38.75 -8.21 15.60
C ASN A 259 38.15 -7.05 16.40
N ASP A 260 37.45 -7.36 17.48
CA ASP A 260 36.97 -6.39 18.47
C ASP A 260 37.54 -6.74 19.86
N PRO A 261 38.57 -6.03 20.35
CA PRO A 261 39.20 -6.32 21.65
C PRO A 261 38.30 -5.97 22.85
N SER A 262 37.23 -5.19 22.64
CA SER A 262 36.26 -4.84 23.68
C SER A 262 35.18 -5.91 23.86
N ALA A 263 34.88 -6.68 22.80
CA ALA A 263 33.85 -7.71 22.79
C ALA A 263 34.20 -8.93 23.64
N LYS A 264 33.19 -9.51 24.28
CA LYS A 264 33.29 -10.72 25.08
C LYS A 264 32.36 -11.82 24.59
N ILE A 265 32.82 -13.06 24.77
CA ILE A 265 32.00 -14.25 24.59
C ILE A 265 30.86 -14.25 25.62
N LEU A 266 29.63 -14.40 25.14
CA LEU A 266 28.41 -14.50 25.94
C LEU A 266 28.06 -15.98 26.15
N ASN A 267 27.85 -16.42 27.40
CA ASN A 267 27.51 -17.82 27.69
C ASN A 267 26.00 -18.06 27.52
N LEU A 268 25.59 -18.48 26.32
CA LEU A 268 24.18 -18.72 25.97
C LEU A 268 23.70 -20.07 26.53
N ALA A 269 22.57 -20.07 27.23
CA ALA A 269 22.12 -21.23 28.01
C ALA A 269 20.73 -21.76 27.63
N THR A 270 19.70 -20.92 27.55
CA THR A 270 18.31 -21.38 27.34
C THR A 270 17.53 -20.46 26.41
N ILE A 271 16.69 -21.03 25.55
CA ILE A 271 15.68 -20.33 24.76
C ILE A 271 14.30 -20.88 25.14
N GLY A 272 13.42 -20.00 25.63
CA GLY A 272 12.02 -20.31 25.90
C GLY A 272 11.06 -19.61 24.94
N LEU A 273 10.16 -20.38 24.35
CA LEU A 273 9.28 -19.97 23.25
C LEU A 273 7.82 -20.18 23.65
N GLN A 274 7.13 -19.12 24.08
CA GLN A 274 5.70 -19.17 24.40
C GLN A 274 4.87 -18.84 23.15
N ASN A 275 3.91 -19.69 22.75
CA ASN A 275 3.07 -19.51 21.54
C ASN A 275 3.81 -18.77 20.41
N ALA A 276 4.99 -19.26 20.08
CA ALA A 276 5.94 -18.54 19.25
C ALA A 276 5.65 -18.84 17.77
N CYS A 277 5.67 -17.81 16.93
CA CYS A 277 5.66 -17.95 15.49
C CYS A 277 7.11 -18.00 15.01
N ILE A 278 7.50 -19.07 14.31
CA ILE A 278 8.93 -19.41 14.04
C ILE A 278 9.19 -19.64 12.56
N ASP A 279 8.39 -20.48 11.90
CA ASP A 279 8.52 -20.76 10.47
C ASP A 279 7.14 -20.89 9.83
N VAL A 280 6.80 -19.92 8.98
CA VAL A 280 5.47 -19.85 8.36
C VAL A 280 5.20 -21.05 7.45
N ASP A 281 6.20 -21.61 6.76
CA ASP A 281 5.98 -22.75 5.84
C ASP A 281 5.56 -24.01 6.61
N ILE A 282 6.26 -24.28 7.72
CA ILE A 282 5.97 -25.41 8.60
C ILE A 282 4.62 -25.21 9.31
N MET A 283 4.37 -24.00 9.79
CA MET A 283 3.17 -23.69 10.57
C MET A 283 1.91 -23.53 9.71
N ALA A 284 2.02 -23.19 8.42
CA ALA A 284 0.88 -22.85 7.57
C ALA A 284 -0.22 -23.93 7.54
N ALA A 285 0.17 -25.21 7.48
CA ALA A 285 -0.76 -26.33 7.46
C ALA A 285 -1.57 -26.45 8.76
N SER A 286 -1.06 -25.92 9.88
CA SER A 286 -1.75 -25.96 11.16
C SER A 286 -2.91 -24.99 11.26
N TYR A 287 -2.95 -23.92 10.46
CA TYR A 287 -4.03 -22.92 10.53
C TYR A 287 -5.40 -23.53 10.21
N PRO A 288 -5.61 -24.17 9.05
CA PRO A 288 -6.91 -24.79 8.78
C PRO A 288 -7.23 -25.95 9.72
N ASP A 289 -6.23 -26.76 10.09
CA ASP A 289 -6.45 -27.89 11.00
C ASP A 289 -6.82 -27.43 12.41
N PHE A 290 -6.22 -26.35 12.93
CA PHE A 290 -6.62 -25.82 14.22
C PHE A 290 -8.01 -25.17 14.17
N ALA A 291 -8.33 -24.43 13.10
CA ALA A 291 -9.63 -23.79 12.96
C ALA A 291 -10.80 -24.78 12.91
N TYR A 292 -10.60 -25.98 12.35
CA TYR A 292 -11.67 -26.95 12.12
C TYR A 292 -11.57 -28.23 12.98
N LYS A 293 -10.36 -28.68 13.32
CA LYS A 293 -10.08 -30.00 13.96
C LYS A 293 -9.37 -29.87 15.32
N ASN A 294 -9.48 -28.75 16.01
CA ASN A 294 -8.89 -28.58 17.35
C ASN A 294 -9.48 -29.55 18.39
N THR A 295 -8.79 -29.64 19.52
CA THR A 295 -9.14 -30.53 20.65
C THR A 295 -10.33 -30.06 21.50
N TYR A 296 -10.95 -28.95 21.14
CA TYR A 296 -12.13 -28.39 21.78
C TYR A 296 -13.42 -28.65 21.01
N GLY A 297 -13.34 -29.21 19.80
CA GLY A 297 -14.49 -29.46 18.95
C GLY A 297 -15.14 -28.17 18.41
N ILE A 298 -14.38 -27.08 18.36
CA ILE A 298 -14.85 -25.81 17.81
C ILE A 298 -14.59 -25.82 16.30
N GLU A 299 -15.63 -25.76 15.49
CA GLU A 299 -15.51 -25.51 14.05
C GLU A 299 -15.63 -24.00 13.83
N ALA A 300 -14.49 -23.32 13.70
CA ALA A 300 -14.43 -21.86 13.61
C ALA A 300 -15.01 -21.33 12.29
N TYR A 301 -14.98 -22.12 11.22
CA TYR A 301 -15.64 -21.83 9.95
C TYR A 301 -16.12 -23.14 9.27
N PRO A 302 -16.98 -23.05 8.23
CA PRO A 302 -17.46 -24.22 7.50
C PRO A 302 -16.36 -25.03 6.82
N LYS A 303 -16.64 -26.30 6.52
CA LYS A 303 -15.69 -27.22 5.88
C LYS A 303 -15.21 -26.71 4.50
N GLU A 304 -16.04 -25.97 3.78
CA GLU A 304 -15.69 -25.41 2.47
C GLU A 304 -14.52 -24.44 2.58
N ILE A 305 -14.52 -23.60 3.63
CA ILE A 305 -13.43 -22.67 3.93
C ILE A 305 -12.19 -23.43 4.39
N TYR A 306 -12.36 -24.48 5.18
CA TYR A 306 -11.26 -25.37 5.57
C TYR A 306 -10.53 -25.95 4.33
N ASP A 307 -11.28 -26.47 3.37
CA ASP A 307 -10.71 -27.03 2.14
C ASP A 307 -10.05 -25.95 1.26
N GLU A 308 -10.66 -24.75 1.18
CA GLU A 308 -10.12 -23.61 0.44
C GLU A 308 -8.80 -23.10 1.03
N VAL A 309 -8.73 -22.93 2.35
CA VAL A 309 -7.51 -22.50 3.04
C VAL A 309 -6.38 -23.52 2.83
N HIS A 310 -6.68 -24.82 2.92
CA HIS A 310 -5.73 -25.88 2.58
C HIS A 310 -5.23 -25.75 1.13
N HIS A 311 -6.14 -25.53 0.18
CA HIS A 311 -5.77 -25.32 -1.22
C HIS A 311 -4.88 -24.08 -1.40
N ASN A 312 -5.22 -22.95 -0.78
CA ASN A 312 -4.47 -21.70 -0.86
C ASN A 312 -3.05 -21.79 -0.30
N ILE A 313 -2.78 -22.72 0.62
CA ILE A 313 -1.43 -22.97 1.11
C ILE A 313 -0.54 -23.55 0.00
N THR A 314 -1.04 -24.56 -0.72
CA THR A 314 -0.23 -25.39 -1.63
C THR A 314 -0.52 -25.19 -3.12
N LYS A 315 -1.44 -24.28 -3.49
CA LYS A 315 -1.82 -24.11 -4.91
C LYS A 315 -0.60 -23.69 -5.74
N PRO A 316 -0.35 -24.35 -6.90
CA PRO A 316 0.76 -24.00 -7.77
C PRO A 316 0.60 -22.61 -8.38
N GLY A 317 1.71 -21.91 -8.61
CA GLY A 317 1.77 -20.65 -9.34
C GLY A 317 1.26 -19.44 -8.56
N GLY A 318 1.19 -19.51 -7.22
CA GLY A 318 0.75 -18.38 -6.38
C GLY A 318 0.12 -18.72 -5.03
N GLY A 319 0.29 -19.93 -4.51
CA GLY A 319 -0.07 -20.27 -3.14
C GLY A 319 0.93 -19.73 -2.12
N CYS A 320 0.59 -19.79 -0.83
CA CYS A 320 1.46 -19.29 0.24
C CYS A 320 2.87 -19.89 0.18
N ARG A 321 2.99 -21.20 -0.04
CA ARG A 321 4.31 -21.87 -0.14
C ARG A 321 5.13 -21.43 -1.34
N ASP A 322 4.49 -21.23 -2.50
CA ASP A 322 5.19 -20.80 -3.72
C ASP A 322 5.72 -19.37 -3.56
N LEU A 323 4.89 -18.46 -3.03
CA LEU A 323 5.28 -17.07 -2.78
C LEU A 323 6.38 -16.97 -1.72
N LEU A 324 6.26 -17.73 -0.64
CA LEU A 324 7.27 -17.84 0.40
C LEU A 324 8.60 -18.36 -0.16
N LYS A 325 8.55 -19.41 -0.99
CA LYS A 325 9.74 -19.94 -1.65
C LYS A 325 10.42 -18.89 -2.52
N ASN A 326 9.65 -18.15 -3.32
CA ASN A 326 10.19 -17.06 -4.16
C ASN A 326 10.85 -15.95 -3.30
N CYS A 327 10.23 -15.57 -2.19
CA CYS A 327 10.81 -14.63 -1.22
C CYS A 327 12.16 -15.12 -0.69
N ARG A 328 12.23 -16.37 -0.23
CA ARG A 328 13.46 -16.95 0.34
C ARG A 328 14.56 -17.11 -0.72
N GLU A 329 14.24 -17.63 -1.91
CA GLU A 329 15.21 -17.77 -3.00
C GLU A 329 15.76 -16.42 -3.48
N ALA A 330 14.90 -15.40 -3.59
CA ALA A 330 15.34 -14.04 -3.88
C ALA A 330 16.20 -13.46 -2.74
N GLY A 331 15.86 -13.76 -1.49
CA GLY A 331 16.64 -13.40 -0.31
C GLY A 331 18.06 -13.95 -0.35
N GLU A 332 18.23 -15.25 -0.61
CA GLU A 332 19.55 -15.87 -0.72
C GLU A 332 20.44 -15.23 -1.79
N LEU A 333 19.85 -14.77 -2.90
CA LEU A 333 20.59 -14.15 -4.00
C LEU A 333 20.84 -12.65 -3.79
N GLY A 334 19.86 -11.93 -3.25
CA GLY A 334 19.80 -10.46 -3.26
C GLY A 334 19.98 -9.80 -1.89
N ASP A 335 19.74 -10.51 -0.79
CA ASP A 335 19.84 -10.03 0.59
C ASP A 335 20.15 -11.20 1.57
N PRO A 336 21.31 -11.86 1.45
CA PRO A 336 21.64 -13.08 2.21
C PRO A 336 21.88 -12.81 3.71
N LEU A 337 21.97 -11.55 4.11
CA LEU A 337 22.04 -11.16 5.52
C LEU A 337 20.66 -10.85 6.10
N HIS A 338 19.61 -10.91 5.28
CA HIS A 338 18.22 -10.58 5.59
C HIS A 338 18.05 -9.20 6.24
N VAL A 339 18.87 -8.22 5.83
CA VAL A 339 18.86 -6.88 6.45
C VAL A 339 17.87 -5.93 5.79
N GLY A 340 17.10 -6.35 4.79
CA GLY A 340 16.01 -5.57 4.19
C GLY A 340 16.48 -4.43 3.29
N ASN A 341 17.68 -4.52 2.73
CA ASN A 341 18.30 -3.48 1.88
C ASN A 341 18.08 -3.69 0.37
N ASN A 342 17.38 -4.77 -0.02
CA ASN A 342 17.09 -5.08 -1.41
C ASN A 342 15.59 -4.95 -1.68
N GLU A 343 15.21 -3.92 -2.42
CA GLU A 343 13.81 -3.57 -2.68
C GLU A 343 13.03 -4.68 -3.41
N THR A 344 13.67 -5.42 -4.32
CA THR A 344 13.01 -6.54 -5.01
C THR A 344 12.72 -7.69 -4.04
N VAL A 345 13.66 -8.00 -3.15
CA VAL A 345 13.43 -9.03 -2.09
C VAL A 345 12.34 -8.55 -1.13
N ASN A 346 12.39 -7.28 -0.73
CA ASN A 346 11.37 -6.64 0.11
C ASN A 346 9.96 -6.84 -0.46
N GLN A 347 9.77 -6.52 -1.75
CA GLN A 347 8.47 -6.66 -2.42
C GLN A 347 8.00 -8.11 -2.51
N LEU A 348 8.87 -9.05 -2.90
CA LEU A 348 8.51 -10.47 -2.98
C LEU A 348 8.09 -11.04 -1.61
N CYS A 349 8.83 -10.67 -0.56
CA CYS A 349 8.52 -11.09 0.80
C CYS A 349 7.25 -10.41 1.34
N ALA A 350 7.00 -9.13 1.02
CA ALA A 350 5.78 -8.44 1.41
C ALA A 350 4.54 -9.07 0.75
N VAL A 351 4.60 -9.42 -0.54
CA VAL A 351 3.53 -10.15 -1.24
C VAL A 351 3.28 -11.51 -0.60
N ALA A 352 4.34 -12.27 -0.31
CA ALA A 352 4.20 -13.55 0.39
C ALA A 352 3.56 -13.37 1.78
N THR A 353 3.91 -12.29 2.48
CA THR A 353 3.38 -11.94 3.79
C THR A 353 1.89 -11.63 3.73
N GLU A 354 1.47 -10.77 2.82
CA GLU A 354 0.07 -10.42 2.59
C GLU A 354 -0.76 -11.66 2.25
N TYR A 355 -0.23 -12.55 1.40
CA TYR A 355 -0.95 -13.76 1.03
C TYR A 355 -1.04 -14.77 2.18
N CYS A 356 0.08 -15.12 2.82
CA CYS A 356 0.10 -16.12 3.88
C CYS A 356 -0.66 -15.66 5.14
N PHE A 357 -0.54 -14.38 5.55
CA PHE A 357 -1.26 -13.89 6.72
C PHE A 357 -2.66 -13.35 6.40
N GLY A 358 -2.86 -12.71 5.25
CA GLY A 358 -4.14 -12.13 4.85
C GLY A 358 -5.13 -13.16 4.31
N VAL A 359 -4.67 -14.12 3.50
CA VAL A 359 -5.56 -15.13 2.88
C VAL A 359 -5.62 -16.41 3.70
N VAL A 360 -4.46 -17.01 4.05
CA VAL A 360 -4.45 -18.30 4.75
C VAL A 360 -4.82 -18.13 6.22
N GLN A 361 -4.02 -17.38 6.99
CA GLN A 361 -4.32 -17.16 8.41
C GLN A 361 -5.55 -16.25 8.60
N GLY A 362 -5.72 -15.26 7.72
CA GLY A 362 -6.76 -14.23 7.80
C GLY A 362 -8.18 -14.74 7.59
N ALA A 363 -8.37 -15.88 6.90
CA ALA A 363 -9.68 -16.52 6.76
C ALA A 363 -10.37 -16.76 8.12
N TYR A 364 -9.62 -17.19 9.14
CA TYR A 364 -10.16 -17.32 10.49
C TYR A 364 -10.56 -15.97 11.09
N THR A 365 -9.70 -14.95 10.97
CA THR A 365 -9.93 -13.62 11.54
C THR A 365 -11.21 -12.99 10.99
N VAL A 366 -11.46 -13.19 9.69
CA VAL A 366 -12.63 -12.63 8.99
C VAL A 366 -13.90 -13.43 9.26
N LEU A 367 -13.83 -14.76 9.31
CA LEU A 367 -15.03 -15.61 9.21
C LEU A 367 -15.49 -16.22 10.55
N SER A 368 -14.63 -16.28 11.57
CA SER A 368 -14.93 -17.04 12.80
C SER A 368 -15.72 -16.31 13.87
N ASN A 369 -15.78 -14.97 13.81
CA ASN A 369 -16.25 -14.10 14.91
C ASN A 369 -15.54 -14.35 16.26
N ARG A 370 -14.34 -14.96 16.22
CA ARG A 370 -13.54 -15.34 17.39
C ARG A 370 -12.19 -14.66 17.33
N THR A 371 -11.60 -14.39 18.49
CA THR A 371 -10.24 -13.83 18.53
C THR A 371 -9.22 -14.87 18.08
N ALA A 372 -8.20 -14.42 17.35
CA ALA A 372 -7.06 -15.24 16.96
C ALA A 372 -6.19 -15.63 18.16
N PHE A 373 -6.30 -14.94 19.28
CA PHE A 373 -5.48 -15.19 20.48
C PHE A 373 -6.10 -16.17 21.47
N ASN A 374 -7.37 -16.54 21.27
CA ASN A 374 -8.08 -17.58 22.02
C ASN A 374 -9.35 -18.01 21.27
N ILE A 375 -9.35 -19.21 20.70
CA ILE A 375 -10.48 -19.73 19.91
C ILE A 375 -11.79 -19.85 20.69
N ALA A 376 -11.75 -19.92 22.03
CA ALA A 376 -12.97 -19.96 22.84
C ALA A 376 -13.64 -18.58 23.00
N HIS A 377 -12.90 -17.48 22.79
CA HIS A 377 -13.41 -16.12 23.01
C HIS A 377 -13.99 -15.50 21.73
N PHE A 378 -15.08 -14.76 21.88
CA PHE A 378 -15.69 -13.98 20.81
C PHE A 378 -15.09 -12.57 20.72
N ILE A 379 -15.28 -11.89 19.59
CA ILE A 379 -14.88 -10.48 19.43
C ILE A 379 -16.06 -9.58 19.86
N PRO A 380 -15.83 -8.50 20.64
CA PRO A 380 -14.56 -8.09 21.26
C PRO A 380 -14.16 -8.98 22.44
N SER A 381 -12.85 -9.15 22.65
CA SER A 381 -12.26 -9.93 23.76
C SER A 381 -11.23 -9.10 24.51
N THR A 382 -11.20 -9.25 25.83
CA THR A 382 -10.50 -8.31 26.73
C THR A 382 -9.59 -9.02 27.73
N PHE A 383 -9.31 -10.29 27.47
CA PHE A 383 -8.35 -11.07 28.21
C PHE A 383 -7.12 -11.43 27.34
N PRO A 384 -5.90 -11.23 27.86
CA PRO A 384 -5.60 -10.64 29.17
C PRO A 384 -5.99 -9.15 29.28
N PRO A 385 -6.28 -8.64 30.50
CA PRO A 385 -6.63 -7.23 30.71
C PRO A 385 -5.53 -6.27 30.23
N VAL A 386 -5.90 -5.16 29.59
CA VAL A 386 -4.95 -4.20 28.99
C VAL A 386 -4.73 -2.98 29.89
N ASN A 387 -4.32 -3.21 31.14
CA ASN A 387 -4.13 -2.13 32.13
C ASN A 387 -2.77 -1.41 31.98
N SER A 388 -1.81 -2.03 31.29
CA SER A 388 -0.43 -1.55 31.21
C SER A 388 -0.28 -0.15 30.60
N PRO A 389 -0.97 0.24 29.51
CA PRO A 389 -0.77 1.56 28.93
C PRO A 389 -1.25 2.68 29.85
N THR A 390 -2.37 2.48 30.54
CA THR A 390 -2.89 3.42 31.53
C THR A 390 -1.93 3.59 32.71
N PHE A 391 -1.38 2.49 33.23
CA PHE A 391 -0.45 2.53 34.35
C PHE A 391 0.87 3.20 33.99
N PHE A 392 1.50 2.77 32.89
CA PHE A 392 2.83 3.26 32.50
C PHE A 392 2.84 4.71 32.01
N ASN A 393 1.69 5.24 31.59
CA ASN A 393 1.55 6.65 31.24
C ASN A 393 1.17 7.56 32.43
N ARG A 394 1.12 7.05 33.67
CA ARG A 394 0.96 7.90 34.86
C ARG A 394 2.25 8.70 35.10
N PRO A 395 2.17 10.02 35.37
CA PRO A 395 3.37 10.85 35.58
C PRO A 395 4.30 10.36 36.70
N TRP A 396 3.72 9.84 37.80
CA TRP A 396 4.52 9.31 38.91
C TRP A 396 5.24 8.01 38.52
N VAL A 397 4.64 7.18 37.66
CA VAL A 397 5.28 5.96 37.14
C VAL A 397 6.44 6.33 36.22
N GLN A 398 6.20 7.24 35.27
CA GLN A 398 7.24 7.71 34.34
C GLN A 398 8.44 8.33 35.08
N SER A 399 8.18 9.19 36.06
CA SER A 399 9.20 9.81 36.90
C SER A 399 10.00 8.78 37.73
N HIS A 400 9.32 7.76 38.25
CA HIS A 400 9.97 6.71 39.05
C HIS A 400 10.81 5.77 38.19
N LEU A 401 10.35 5.45 36.97
CA LEU A 401 11.09 4.64 36.00
C LEU A 401 12.21 5.43 35.29
N GLY A 402 12.15 6.76 35.29
CA GLY A 402 13.15 7.62 34.65
C GLY A 402 13.04 7.61 33.13
N VAL A 403 11.82 7.56 32.58
CA VAL A 403 11.56 7.52 31.13
C VAL A 403 11.25 8.93 30.57
N PRO A 404 11.79 9.32 29.40
CA PRO A 404 11.52 10.60 28.76
C PRO A 404 10.38 10.54 27.72
N VAL A 405 9.70 9.41 27.57
CA VAL A 405 8.63 9.19 26.57
C VAL A 405 7.42 8.51 27.20
N ASN A 406 6.24 8.73 26.60
CA ASN A 406 5.03 7.98 26.84
C ASN A 406 5.20 6.53 26.41
N PHE A 407 4.56 5.64 27.15
CA PHE A 407 4.54 4.21 26.88
C PHE A 407 3.64 3.91 25.68
N THR A 408 4.14 3.12 24.75
CA THR A 408 3.37 2.59 23.61
C THR A 408 3.38 1.06 23.62
N LEU A 409 2.21 0.43 23.82
CA LEU A 409 2.17 -1.03 23.96
C LEU A 409 2.67 -1.76 22.71
N ALA A 410 2.26 -1.30 21.52
CA ALA A 410 2.72 -1.83 20.24
C ALA A 410 2.52 -0.74 19.15
N PRO A 411 3.57 -0.01 18.73
CA PRO A 411 3.45 1.06 17.74
C PRO A 411 3.12 0.50 16.35
N PRO A 412 2.06 0.98 15.66
CA PRO A 412 1.66 0.48 14.35
C PRO A 412 2.75 0.60 13.28
N LEU A 413 3.60 1.64 13.35
CA LEU A 413 4.69 1.85 12.39
C LEU A 413 5.66 0.66 12.33
N VAL A 414 6.05 0.10 13.48
CA VAL A 414 6.99 -1.03 13.52
C VAL A 414 6.38 -2.24 12.81
N GLN A 415 5.10 -2.52 13.05
CA GLN A 415 4.40 -3.63 12.39
C GLN A 415 4.30 -3.40 10.89
N ASN A 416 3.86 -2.21 10.46
CA ASN A 416 3.71 -1.86 9.04
C ASN A 416 5.03 -2.00 8.27
N VAL A 417 6.14 -1.62 8.89
CA VAL A 417 7.47 -1.74 8.28
C VAL A 417 7.89 -3.22 8.15
N PHE A 418 7.75 -4.02 9.20
CA PHE A 418 8.14 -5.43 9.17
C PHE A 418 7.26 -6.29 8.24
N PHE A 419 5.95 -6.08 8.26
CA PHE A 419 5.01 -6.86 7.43
C PHE A 419 4.89 -6.30 6.01
N GLY A 420 4.65 -5.00 5.88
CA GLY A 420 4.26 -4.37 4.61
C GLY A 420 5.44 -3.88 3.76
N LEU A 421 6.54 -3.43 4.38
CA LEU A 421 7.70 -2.96 3.62
C LEU A 421 8.70 -4.08 3.37
N THR A 422 9.13 -4.81 4.40
CA THR A 422 10.21 -5.81 4.25
C THR A 422 9.69 -7.25 4.12
N GLY A 423 8.47 -7.55 4.53
CA GLY A 423 7.94 -8.91 4.57
C GLY A 423 8.77 -9.85 5.46
N ASP A 424 9.32 -9.32 6.55
CA ASP A 424 10.28 -9.97 7.45
C ASP A 424 9.90 -11.39 7.91
N PRO A 425 8.65 -11.69 8.34
CA PRO A 425 8.32 -13.03 8.83
C PRO A 425 8.44 -14.14 7.78
N LEU A 426 8.51 -13.80 6.48
CA LEU A 426 8.59 -14.77 5.38
C LEU A 426 10.04 -14.99 4.92
N ARG A 427 10.97 -14.11 5.34
CA ARG A 427 12.40 -14.17 5.00
C ARG A 427 13.15 -15.30 5.69
N ARG A 428 12.66 -15.72 6.84
CA ARG A 428 13.37 -16.58 7.78
C ARG A 428 12.71 -17.94 7.82
N ASP A 429 13.51 -18.95 8.11
CA ASP A 429 13.10 -20.33 8.26
C ASP A 429 13.67 -20.92 9.56
N ILE A 430 13.45 -22.22 9.77
CA ILE A 430 13.94 -22.98 10.93
C ILE A 430 15.48 -23.04 11.06
N SER A 431 16.26 -22.54 10.09
CA SER A 431 17.72 -22.71 10.05
C SER A 431 18.46 -22.20 11.28
N ASP A 432 18.08 -21.05 11.86
CA ASP A 432 18.72 -20.54 13.07
C ASP A 432 18.50 -21.47 14.27
N LEU A 433 17.32 -22.09 14.36
CA LEU A 433 17.03 -23.06 15.41
C LEU A 433 17.88 -24.32 15.24
N ASN A 434 17.94 -24.86 14.01
CA ASN A 434 18.77 -26.02 13.70
C ASN A 434 20.25 -25.73 13.96
N TYR A 435 20.74 -24.53 13.60
CA TYR A 435 22.10 -24.10 13.89
C TYR A 435 22.36 -24.05 15.40
N LEU A 436 21.46 -23.46 16.19
CA LEU A 436 21.61 -23.41 17.65
C LEU A 436 21.64 -24.79 18.28
N LEU A 437 20.76 -25.71 17.84
CA LEU A 437 20.69 -27.09 18.35
C LEU A 437 21.88 -27.97 17.90
N SER A 438 22.45 -27.71 16.72
CA SER A 438 23.56 -28.50 16.16
C SER A 438 24.94 -27.95 16.54
N SER A 439 25.02 -26.66 16.86
CA SER A 439 26.26 -26.05 17.35
C SER A 439 26.73 -26.74 18.64
N SER A 440 28.02 -26.67 18.94
CA SER A 440 28.56 -27.14 20.23
C SER A 440 28.00 -26.39 21.46
N SER A 441 27.05 -25.49 21.27
CA SER A 441 26.42 -24.72 22.33
C SER A 441 25.37 -25.59 23.02
N ASN A 442 25.56 -25.74 24.32
CA ASN A 442 24.76 -26.58 25.21
C ASN A 442 23.39 -25.92 25.52
N ILE A 443 22.71 -25.38 24.52
CA ILE A 443 21.51 -24.55 24.71
C ILE A 443 20.27 -25.43 24.94
N SER A 444 19.52 -25.13 25.99
CA SER A 444 18.22 -25.77 26.28
C SER A 444 17.10 -25.05 25.55
N LEU A 445 16.12 -25.79 25.02
CA LEU A 445 15.04 -25.26 24.21
C LEU A 445 13.68 -25.73 24.75
N ALA A 446 12.83 -24.76 25.12
CA ALA A 446 11.52 -25.02 25.69
C ALA A 446 10.42 -24.36 24.86
N PHE A 447 9.61 -25.17 24.18
CA PHE A 447 8.38 -24.73 23.53
C PHE A 447 7.21 -24.85 24.51
N VAL A 448 6.47 -23.76 24.72
CA VAL A 448 5.36 -23.69 25.66
C VAL A 448 4.14 -23.09 24.96
N TYR A 449 3.17 -23.91 24.58
CA TYR A 449 2.04 -23.46 23.78
C TYR A 449 0.73 -23.66 24.53
N GLY A 450 -0.01 -22.58 24.70
CA GLY A 450 -1.41 -22.62 25.12
C GLY A 450 -2.27 -23.24 24.03
N ASP A 451 -3.14 -24.16 24.42
CA ASP A 451 -3.89 -24.99 23.48
C ASP A 451 -5.18 -24.36 22.92
N LEU A 452 -5.51 -23.13 23.32
CA LEU A 452 -6.59 -22.31 22.76
C LEU A 452 -6.10 -21.25 21.76
N ASP A 453 -4.79 -21.04 21.61
CA ASP A 453 -4.26 -20.04 20.67
C ASP A 453 -4.39 -20.50 19.22
N TYR A 454 -4.97 -19.65 18.36
CA TYR A 454 -5.00 -19.87 16.91
C TYR A 454 -3.80 -19.21 16.23
N ARG A 455 -3.38 -18.02 16.67
CA ARG A 455 -2.40 -17.16 16.00
C ARG A 455 -1.06 -17.88 15.79
N CYS A 456 -0.52 -18.47 16.84
CA CYS A 456 0.67 -19.31 16.80
C CYS A 456 0.34 -20.62 17.54
N SER A 457 -0.55 -21.41 16.92
CA SER A 457 -1.16 -22.58 17.55
C SER A 457 -0.15 -23.63 18.02
N TRP A 458 -0.53 -24.41 19.04
CA TRP A 458 0.28 -25.52 19.52
C TRP A 458 0.51 -26.59 18.45
N LEU A 459 -0.39 -26.75 17.47
CA LEU A 459 -0.17 -27.65 16.33
C LEU A 459 0.99 -27.17 15.46
N GLY A 460 1.06 -25.88 15.15
CA GLY A 460 2.17 -25.28 14.43
C GLY A 460 3.49 -25.36 15.21
N GLY A 461 3.44 -25.05 16.51
CA GLY A 461 4.59 -25.18 17.41
C GLY A 461 5.13 -26.61 17.50
N GLU A 462 4.23 -27.61 17.61
CA GLU A 462 4.62 -29.01 17.65
C GLU A 462 5.30 -29.41 16.33
N ALA A 463 4.70 -29.01 15.20
CA ALA A 463 5.26 -29.29 13.88
C ALA A 463 6.68 -28.72 13.74
N VAL A 464 6.92 -27.49 14.18
CA VAL A 464 8.27 -26.88 14.21
C VAL A 464 9.21 -27.68 15.11
N SER A 465 8.79 -28.05 16.32
CA SER A 465 9.62 -28.85 17.25
C SER A 465 10.01 -30.22 16.67
N LEU A 466 9.13 -30.84 15.87
CA LEU A 466 9.35 -32.14 15.23
C LEU A 466 10.21 -32.03 13.96
N ALA A 467 10.14 -30.90 13.28
CA ALA A 467 10.90 -30.61 12.06
C ALA A 467 12.34 -30.15 12.33
N ALA A 468 12.68 -29.78 13.56
CA ALA A 468 14.03 -29.40 13.94
C ALA A 468 15.01 -30.56 13.75
N GLU A 469 16.13 -30.31 13.08
CA GLU A 469 17.16 -31.31 12.76
C GLU A 469 18.47 -31.05 13.51
N TYR A 470 18.88 -32.05 14.28
CA TYR A 470 20.08 -32.09 15.12
C TYR A 470 20.39 -33.54 15.52
N SER A 471 21.53 -33.80 16.19
CA SER A 471 22.01 -35.16 16.46
C SER A 471 21.04 -36.08 17.20
N ASP A 472 20.21 -35.52 18.08
CA ASP A 472 19.25 -36.27 18.90
C ASP A 472 17.79 -36.04 18.47
N SER A 473 17.55 -35.46 17.27
CA SER A 473 16.21 -35.17 16.75
C SER A 473 15.31 -36.41 16.75
N GLN A 474 15.87 -37.56 16.36
CA GLN A 474 15.11 -38.82 16.37
C GLN A 474 14.70 -39.25 17.78
N LYS A 475 15.54 -39.06 18.80
CA LYS A 475 15.20 -39.42 20.17
C LYS A 475 14.11 -38.52 20.75
N PHE A 476 14.10 -37.24 20.38
CA PHE A 476 13.00 -36.34 20.68
C PHE A 476 11.70 -36.78 20.00
N ARG A 477 11.74 -37.11 18.70
CA ARG A 477 10.58 -37.69 17.98
C ARG A 477 10.12 -39.03 18.59
N ASP A 478 11.04 -39.77 19.18
CA ASP A 478 10.77 -41.04 19.84
C ASP A 478 10.17 -40.89 21.24
N ALA A 479 10.29 -39.72 21.88
CA ALA A 479 9.68 -39.44 23.18
C ALA A 479 8.14 -39.32 23.09
N GLY A 480 7.46 -39.73 24.16
CA GLY A 480 6.00 -39.65 24.29
C GLY A 480 5.54 -38.51 25.19
N TYR A 481 4.27 -38.12 25.11
CA TYR A 481 3.71 -37.10 25.98
C TYR A 481 3.49 -37.60 27.40
N ALA A 482 4.18 -37.00 28.37
CA ALA A 482 3.97 -37.20 29.80
C ALA A 482 3.08 -36.08 30.37
N ASP A 483 2.43 -36.35 31.50
CA ASP A 483 1.64 -35.35 32.23
C ASP A 483 2.55 -34.23 32.76
N LEU A 484 2.12 -32.98 32.58
CA LEU A 484 2.75 -31.83 33.20
C LEU A 484 2.14 -31.62 34.59
N VAL A 485 2.79 -32.21 35.60
CA VAL A 485 2.34 -32.17 36.99
C VAL A 485 2.71 -30.82 37.61
N THR A 486 1.73 -30.06 38.08
CA THR A 486 1.94 -28.77 38.76
C THR A 486 1.77 -28.88 40.27
N SER A 487 0.87 -29.78 40.70
CA SER A 487 0.69 -30.23 42.09
C SER A 487 0.15 -31.67 42.10
N ASP A 488 0.06 -32.28 43.27
CA ASP A 488 -0.43 -33.66 43.45
C ASP A 488 -1.82 -33.90 42.83
N THR A 489 -2.64 -32.85 42.71
CA THR A 489 -4.03 -32.93 42.24
C THR A 489 -4.30 -32.23 40.91
N TYR A 490 -3.34 -31.47 40.37
CA TYR A 490 -3.54 -30.68 39.15
C TYR A 490 -2.48 -30.97 38.09
N LYS A 491 -2.97 -31.18 36.86
CA LYS A 491 -2.16 -31.39 35.65
C LYS A 491 -2.43 -30.20 34.73
N GLY A 492 -1.42 -29.35 34.55
CA GLY A 492 -1.56 -28.10 33.78
C GLY A 492 -1.43 -28.30 32.27
N GLY A 493 -1.07 -29.49 31.80
CA GLY A 493 -0.76 -29.76 30.41
C GLY A 493 -0.13 -31.13 30.20
N VAL A 494 0.49 -31.29 29.04
CA VAL A 494 1.36 -32.44 28.72
C VAL A 494 2.64 -31.95 28.06
N VAL A 495 3.71 -32.73 28.21
CA VAL A 495 5.02 -32.41 27.65
C VAL A 495 5.65 -33.62 26.97
N ARG A 496 6.20 -33.39 25.77
CA ARG A 496 7.18 -34.26 25.13
C ARG A 496 8.56 -33.65 25.36
N GLN A 497 9.46 -34.41 25.93
CA GLN A 497 10.83 -34.00 26.21
C GLN A 497 11.81 -35.14 25.93
N PHE A 498 12.94 -34.78 25.33
CA PHE A 498 14.15 -35.56 25.32
C PHE A 498 15.33 -34.63 25.61
N ASP A 499 16.14 -34.99 26.59
CA ASP A 499 17.29 -34.21 27.03
C ASP A 499 16.89 -32.74 27.31
N ARG A 500 17.53 -31.79 26.61
CA ARG A 500 17.34 -30.34 26.78
C ARG A 500 16.26 -29.73 25.88
N MET A 501 15.58 -30.53 25.07
CA MET A 501 14.50 -30.06 24.19
C MET A 501 13.15 -30.55 24.71
N SER A 502 12.23 -29.61 24.90
CA SER A 502 10.86 -29.90 25.38
C SER A 502 9.80 -29.16 24.58
N PHE A 503 8.67 -29.84 24.33
CA PHE A 503 7.46 -29.26 23.78
C PHE A 503 6.29 -29.50 24.75
N SER A 504 5.77 -28.41 25.30
CA SER A 504 4.68 -28.41 26.28
C SER A 504 3.41 -27.86 25.65
N ARG A 505 2.32 -28.63 25.71
CA ARG A 505 0.96 -28.18 25.44
C ARG A 505 0.30 -27.86 26.78
N VAL A 506 0.02 -26.59 27.03
CA VAL A 506 -0.60 -26.07 28.26
C VAL A 506 -2.10 -25.96 28.04
N PHE A 507 -2.88 -26.58 28.92
CA PHE A 507 -4.33 -26.66 28.80
C PHE A 507 -5.01 -25.34 29.18
N LEU A 508 -6.14 -25.05 28.53
CA LEU A 508 -7.02 -23.91 28.82
C LEU A 508 -6.28 -22.57 28.77
N ALA A 509 -5.32 -22.43 27.84
CA ALA A 509 -4.50 -21.23 27.70
C ALA A 509 -4.49 -20.71 26.26
N GLY A 510 -4.72 -19.41 26.09
CA GLY A 510 -4.56 -18.70 24.82
C GLY A 510 -3.13 -18.22 24.58
N HIS A 511 -2.97 -17.19 23.75
CA HIS A 511 -1.69 -16.72 23.22
C HIS A 511 -0.66 -16.30 24.29
N SER A 512 -1.07 -15.50 25.28
CA SER A 512 -0.23 -15.20 26.45
C SER A 512 -0.37 -16.32 27.48
N VAL A 513 0.27 -17.47 27.27
CA VAL A 513 0.07 -18.70 28.07
C VAL A 513 0.11 -18.45 29.57
N TYR A 514 1.10 -17.66 30.00
CA TYR A 514 1.31 -17.33 31.39
C TYR A 514 0.10 -16.61 32.01
N ALA A 515 -0.56 -15.69 31.29
CA ALA A 515 -1.73 -15.00 31.83
C ALA A 515 -2.89 -15.97 32.13
N TYR A 516 -3.04 -17.02 31.34
CA TYR A 516 -4.09 -18.03 31.55
C TYR A 516 -3.69 -19.06 32.62
N GLN A 517 -2.44 -19.49 32.63
CA GLN A 517 -1.93 -20.59 33.45
C GLN A 517 -0.61 -20.20 34.16
N PRO A 518 -0.63 -19.18 35.05
CA PRO A 518 0.60 -18.57 35.57
C PRO A 518 1.44 -19.54 36.40
N GLU A 519 0.79 -20.37 37.23
CA GLU A 519 1.48 -21.41 38.01
C GLU A 519 2.15 -22.45 37.10
N THR A 520 1.40 -22.98 36.14
CA THR A 520 1.88 -24.01 35.20
C THR A 520 3.09 -23.52 34.42
N VAL A 521 3.00 -22.31 33.85
CA VAL A 521 4.10 -21.74 33.06
C VAL A 521 5.30 -21.38 33.95
N TYR A 522 5.07 -20.87 35.16
CA TYR A 522 6.14 -20.66 36.13
C TYR A 522 6.88 -21.96 36.46
N LYS A 523 6.16 -23.07 36.69
CA LYS A 523 6.78 -24.37 36.95
C LYS A 523 7.60 -24.86 35.76
N ILE A 524 7.10 -24.72 34.53
CA ILE A 524 7.87 -25.03 33.32
C ILE A 524 9.16 -24.19 33.29
N PHE A 525 9.02 -22.87 33.42
CA PHE A 525 10.14 -21.92 33.42
C PHE A 525 11.19 -22.31 34.46
N ASP A 526 10.77 -22.48 35.72
CA ASP A 526 11.66 -22.79 36.84
C ASP A 526 12.41 -24.13 36.65
N ARG A 527 11.71 -25.16 36.14
CA ARG A 527 12.31 -26.47 35.83
C ARG A 527 13.33 -26.38 34.71
N VAL A 528 12.98 -25.72 33.60
CA VAL A 528 13.89 -25.56 32.44
C VAL A 528 15.13 -24.76 32.86
N MET A 529 14.93 -23.63 33.56
CA MET A 529 16.02 -22.79 34.04
C MET A 529 16.89 -23.49 35.10
N GLY A 530 16.31 -24.41 35.86
CA GLY A 530 17.01 -25.26 36.83
C GLY A 530 17.61 -26.55 36.27
N GLY A 531 17.48 -26.82 34.96
CA GLY A 531 17.99 -28.04 34.33
C GLY A 531 17.26 -29.33 34.71
N LYS A 532 15.98 -29.25 35.09
CA LYS A 532 15.14 -30.38 35.48
C LYS A 532 14.24 -30.85 34.34
N ASP A 533 13.71 -32.07 34.47
CA ASP A 533 12.62 -32.52 33.60
C ASP A 533 11.40 -31.60 33.75
N VAL A 534 10.74 -31.32 32.64
CA VAL A 534 9.61 -30.38 32.60
C VAL A 534 8.35 -31.02 33.20
N ALA A 535 8.20 -32.34 33.08
CA ALA A 535 7.01 -33.08 33.48
C ALA A 535 6.74 -32.98 34.99
N THR A 536 7.76 -33.24 35.81
CA THR A 536 7.67 -33.37 37.27
C THR A 536 8.60 -32.40 38.01
N GLY A 537 9.79 -32.15 37.46
CA GLY A 537 10.85 -31.39 38.10
C GLY A 537 11.71 -32.20 39.08
N GLU A 538 11.59 -33.52 39.07
CA GLU A 538 12.26 -34.44 39.99
C GLU A 538 13.55 -35.03 39.40
N GLU A 539 13.62 -35.17 38.09
CA GLU A 539 14.76 -35.73 37.36
C GLU A 539 15.62 -34.62 36.74
N GLU A 540 16.91 -34.90 36.53
CA GLU A 540 17.77 -34.01 35.74
C GLU A 540 17.37 -34.10 34.26
N GLN A 541 17.32 -32.97 33.55
CA GLN A 541 16.96 -32.98 32.13
C GLN A 541 17.95 -33.80 31.30
N LYS A 542 19.22 -33.88 31.74
CA LYS A 542 20.29 -34.50 30.95
C LYS A 542 20.04 -36.00 30.73
N GLY A 543 19.75 -36.37 29.49
CA GLY A 543 19.45 -37.76 29.11
C GLY A 543 18.06 -38.25 29.53
N TYR A 544 17.21 -37.39 30.08
CA TYR A 544 15.81 -37.70 30.37
C TYR A 544 15.02 -37.90 29.08
N ALA A 545 14.05 -38.81 29.10
CA ALA A 545 13.13 -39.04 27.99
C ALA A 545 11.72 -39.30 28.54
N SER A 546 10.81 -38.38 28.23
CA SER A 546 9.39 -38.51 28.59
C SER A 546 8.73 -39.73 27.94
N LYS A 547 7.78 -40.33 28.66
CA LYS A 547 7.06 -41.55 28.25
C LYS A 547 5.56 -41.28 28.22
N GLY A 548 4.90 -41.79 27.18
CA GLY A 548 3.45 -41.73 27.02
C GLY A 548 3.02 -41.81 25.57
N PRO A 549 1.78 -41.42 25.23
CA PRO A 549 1.28 -41.43 23.86
C PRO A 549 2.12 -40.58 22.91
N LYS A 550 2.17 -40.99 21.63
CA LYS A 550 2.93 -40.25 20.61
C LYS A 550 2.28 -38.92 20.22
N SER A 551 0.95 -38.82 20.33
CA SER A 551 0.19 -37.61 20.02
C SER A 551 -0.61 -37.17 21.25
N SER A 552 -0.79 -35.86 21.41
CA SER A 552 -1.67 -35.29 22.42
C SER A 552 -3.06 -34.92 21.88
N MET A 553 -3.36 -35.19 20.59
CA MET A 553 -4.64 -34.82 19.95
C MET A 553 -5.88 -35.46 20.60
N GLU A 554 -5.72 -36.65 21.18
CA GLU A 554 -6.82 -37.35 21.87
C GLU A 554 -7.10 -36.76 23.26
N ILE A 555 -6.19 -35.93 23.79
CA ILE A 555 -6.34 -35.26 25.08
C ILE A 555 -7.16 -33.99 24.89
N ARG A 556 -8.44 -34.08 25.24
CA ARG A 556 -9.44 -33.01 25.07
C ARG A 556 -9.76 -32.32 26.39
N GLN A 557 -10.11 -31.04 26.29
CA GLN A 557 -10.58 -30.22 27.39
C GLN A 557 -11.92 -29.59 27.03
N GLN A 558 -12.67 -29.13 28.02
CA GLN A 558 -13.88 -28.35 27.77
C GLN A 558 -13.50 -26.89 27.51
N ALA A 559 -14.00 -26.31 26.42
CA ALA A 559 -13.72 -24.92 26.09
C ALA A 559 -14.30 -23.99 27.18
N PRO A 560 -13.52 -23.01 27.69
CA PRO A 560 -14.06 -22.01 28.61
C PRO A 560 -15.07 -21.11 27.89
N GLY A 561 -15.96 -20.46 28.64
CA GLY A 561 -16.84 -19.42 28.09
C GLY A 561 -16.06 -18.15 27.73
N SER A 562 -16.63 -17.32 26.85
CA SER A 562 -16.06 -16.00 26.55
C SER A 562 -16.31 -15.03 27.72
N PRO A 563 -15.30 -14.29 28.20
CA PRO A 563 -15.49 -13.25 29.22
C PRO A 563 -16.28 -12.06 28.67
N GLU A 564 -16.86 -11.25 29.55
CA GLU A 564 -17.45 -9.96 29.21
C GLU A 564 -16.36 -8.97 28.76
N SER A 565 -16.66 -8.18 27.73
CA SER A 565 -15.70 -7.24 27.16
C SER A 565 -15.61 -5.92 27.95
N ILE A 566 -14.39 -5.56 28.34
CA ILE A 566 -13.99 -4.26 28.90
C ILE A 566 -13.39 -3.37 27.80
N CYS A 567 -14.00 -2.23 27.49
CA CYS A 567 -13.51 -1.31 26.46
C CYS A 567 -12.35 -0.44 26.98
N TYR A 568 -11.13 -0.71 26.50
CA TYR A 568 -9.93 0.07 26.79
C TYR A 568 -9.70 1.10 25.67
N ILE A 569 -9.56 2.38 26.03
CA ILE A 569 -9.31 3.45 25.04
C ILE A 569 -7.94 3.32 24.35
N ASP A 570 -7.02 2.56 24.96
CA ASP A 570 -5.74 2.21 24.36
C ASP A 570 -5.80 1.05 23.35
N GLN A 571 -6.96 0.41 23.20
CA GLN A 571 -7.19 -0.70 22.29
C GLN A 571 -8.64 -0.69 21.78
N VAL A 572 -9.13 0.47 21.31
CA VAL A 572 -10.53 0.67 20.93
C VAL A 572 -11.00 -0.37 19.91
N GLY A 573 -10.22 -0.60 18.85
CA GLY A 573 -10.59 -1.50 17.75
C GLY A 573 -10.68 -2.99 18.11
N THR A 574 -10.18 -3.41 19.28
CA THR A 574 -10.16 -4.83 19.68
C THR A 574 -10.96 -5.13 20.96
N THR A 575 -11.21 -4.11 21.78
CA THR A 575 -11.80 -4.28 23.13
C THR A 575 -13.18 -3.64 23.30
N CYS A 576 -13.59 -2.73 22.40
CA CYS A 576 -14.84 -1.97 22.53
C CYS A 576 -15.95 -2.50 21.62
N THR A 577 -17.20 -2.39 22.08
CA THR A 577 -18.40 -2.64 21.25
C THR A 577 -18.73 -1.43 20.38
N GLU A 578 -19.52 -1.63 19.31
CA GLU A 578 -19.92 -0.55 18.38
C GLU A 578 -20.53 0.66 19.11
N ASN A 579 -21.46 0.44 20.05
CA ASN A 579 -22.09 1.52 20.81
C ASN A 579 -21.11 2.29 21.72
N GLN A 580 -20.03 1.64 22.19
CA GLN A 580 -18.99 2.29 22.96
C GLN A 580 -18.08 3.13 22.06
N ILE A 581 -17.77 2.64 20.85
CA ILE A 581 -17.03 3.39 19.83
C ILE A 581 -17.82 4.64 19.40
N GLU A 582 -19.11 4.50 19.14
CA GLU A 582 -19.99 5.63 18.82
C GLU A 582 -20.02 6.67 19.95
N ALA A 583 -20.10 6.24 21.20
CA ALA A 583 -20.06 7.14 22.35
C ALA A 583 -18.72 7.87 22.49
N LEU A 584 -17.60 7.20 22.20
CA LEU A 584 -16.26 7.81 22.15
C LEU A 584 -16.19 8.86 21.04
N MET A 585 -16.65 8.54 19.82
CA MET A 585 -16.68 9.46 18.68
C MET A 585 -17.59 10.68 18.93
N ALA A 586 -18.72 10.47 19.60
CA ALA A 586 -19.64 11.54 19.96
C ALA A 586 -19.17 12.38 21.17
N GLY A 587 -18.08 12.01 21.84
CA GLY A 587 -17.61 12.65 23.07
C GLY A 587 -18.57 12.50 24.26
N THR A 588 -19.44 11.48 24.22
CA THR A 588 -20.47 11.22 25.24
C THR A 588 -20.10 10.07 26.18
N ALA A 589 -19.06 9.30 25.87
CA ALA A 589 -18.55 8.22 26.70
C ALA A 589 -18.03 8.74 28.05
N VAL A 590 -18.36 8.03 29.13
CA VAL A 590 -17.74 8.24 30.44
C VAL A 590 -16.55 7.31 30.55
N ILE A 591 -15.36 7.89 30.75
CA ILE A 591 -14.10 7.16 30.83
C ILE A 591 -13.54 7.26 32.24
N GLU A 592 -13.25 6.13 32.85
CA GLU A 592 -12.58 6.03 34.15
C GLU A 592 -11.33 5.16 33.99
N ASN A 593 -10.16 5.71 34.37
CA ASN A 593 -8.88 4.99 34.31
C ASN A 593 -8.61 4.30 32.96
N GLY A 594 -8.86 5.00 31.85
CA GLY A 594 -8.62 4.47 30.50
C GLY A 594 -9.66 3.45 30.00
N VAL A 595 -10.76 3.25 30.75
CA VAL A 595 -11.83 2.31 30.41
C VAL A 595 -13.15 3.07 30.21
N VAL A 596 -13.91 2.71 29.18
CA VAL A 596 -15.28 3.22 28.99
C VAL A 596 -16.22 2.52 29.98
N VAL A 597 -16.75 3.27 30.93
CA VAL A 597 -17.70 2.75 31.94
C VAL A 597 -19.15 2.97 31.54
N GLU A 598 -19.44 4.00 30.73
CA GLU A 598 -20.74 4.23 30.09
C GLU A 598 -20.56 4.71 28.64
N PRO A 599 -21.33 4.19 27.67
CA PRO A 599 -22.38 3.19 27.85
C PRO A 599 -21.82 1.80 28.19
N LYS A 600 -22.61 1.00 28.90
CA LYS A 600 -22.33 -0.43 29.08
C LYS A 600 -22.24 -1.16 27.72
N PRO A 601 -21.43 -2.22 27.62
CA PRO A 601 -21.37 -3.02 26.40
C PRO A 601 -22.75 -3.59 26.10
N LEU A 602 -23.23 -3.42 24.87
CA LEU A 602 -24.43 -4.13 24.44
C LEU A 602 -24.09 -5.61 24.27
N VAL A 603 -24.82 -6.48 24.98
CA VAL A 603 -24.65 -7.93 24.87
C VAL A 603 -24.88 -8.33 23.42
N ALA A 604 -23.85 -8.82 22.74
CA ALA A 604 -23.94 -9.31 21.39
C ALA A 604 -25.00 -10.43 21.32
N GLY A 605 -26.14 -10.15 20.70
CA GLY A 605 -27.08 -11.20 20.33
C GLY A 605 -26.38 -12.24 19.45
N PHE A 606 -26.51 -13.51 19.81
CA PHE A 606 -25.98 -14.65 19.04
C PHE A 606 -26.29 -14.48 17.55
N ARG A 607 -25.26 -14.22 16.73
CA ARG A 607 -25.34 -14.45 15.28
C ARG A 607 -25.22 -15.96 15.04
N SER A 608 -26.32 -16.60 14.65
CA SER A 608 -26.27 -17.95 14.10
C SER A 608 -25.46 -17.95 12.82
N ALA A 609 -24.43 -18.79 12.76
CA ALA A 609 -23.73 -19.12 11.54
C ALA A 609 -24.70 -19.78 10.56
N GLN A 610 -25.22 -19.02 9.61
CA GLN A 610 -25.80 -19.54 8.37
C GLN A 610 -25.26 -18.71 7.20
N THR A 611 -24.27 -19.31 6.55
CA THR A 611 -23.92 -19.27 5.13
C THR A 611 -24.34 -18.05 4.32
N GLY A 612 -23.33 -17.30 3.85
CA GLY A 612 -23.46 -16.36 2.73
C GLY A 612 -23.48 -14.90 3.16
N GLY A 613 -22.36 -14.39 3.67
CA GLY A 613 -22.23 -12.97 4.00
C GLY A 613 -20.78 -12.53 3.97
N GLY A 614 -20.36 -11.88 2.89
CA GLY A 614 -19.11 -11.12 2.87
C GLY A 614 -19.25 -9.91 3.78
N ILE A 615 -18.25 -9.66 4.64
CA ILE A 615 -18.22 -8.47 5.49
C ILE A 615 -16.83 -7.82 5.42
N HIS A 616 -16.83 -6.68 4.73
CA HIS A 616 -16.24 -5.39 5.11
C HIS A 616 -15.03 -5.38 6.04
N PHE A 617 -13.86 -5.11 5.44
CA PHE A 617 -12.93 -4.15 6.03
C PHE A 617 -13.64 -2.78 6.11
N LEU A 618 -13.45 -2.07 7.21
CA LEU A 618 -13.77 -0.64 7.32
C LEU A 618 -12.83 0.16 6.39
N THR A 619 -13.14 0.13 5.10
CA THR A 619 -12.88 1.27 4.22
C THR A 619 -13.96 2.32 4.53
N PRO A 620 -13.67 3.63 4.49
CA PRO A 620 -14.75 4.60 4.52
C PRO A 620 -15.63 4.34 3.29
N ARG A 621 -16.85 3.81 3.53
CA ARG A 621 -17.85 3.54 2.50
C ARG A 621 -18.52 4.84 2.10
N TRP A 622 -17.92 5.55 1.15
CA TRP A 622 -18.57 6.64 0.43
C TRP A 622 -19.63 6.03 -0.48
N GLY A 623 -20.88 6.25 -0.13
CA GLY A 623 -22.00 5.59 -0.78
C GLY A 623 -23.22 6.46 -0.86
N VAL A 624 -23.11 7.65 -1.47
CA VAL A 624 -24.12 8.12 -2.43
C VAL A 624 -23.36 8.88 -3.53
N LEU A 625 -23.80 8.71 -4.77
CA LEU A 625 -23.22 9.22 -6.03
C LEU A 625 -21.80 8.76 -6.45
N SER A 626 -21.67 7.55 -6.96
CA SER A 626 -20.67 7.29 -8.01
C SER A 626 -21.07 6.13 -8.93
N ASN A 627 -22.25 6.21 -9.56
CA ASN A 627 -22.61 5.30 -10.68
C ASN A 627 -21.76 5.56 -11.96
N THR A 628 -20.52 6.07 -11.84
CA THR A 628 -19.59 6.33 -12.95
C THR A 628 -18.11 6.23 -12.57
N ASN A 629 -17.73 5.42 -11.58
CA ASN A 629 -16.31 5.05 -11.41
C ASN A 629 -16.03 3.84 -12.30
N VAL A 630 -15.36 4.08 -13.43
CA VAL A 630 -14.73 3.01 -14.20
C VAL A 630 -13.47 2.61 -13.45
N TYR A 631 -13.52 1.55 -12.66
CA TYR A 631 -12.31 0.86 -12.24
C TYR A 631 -11.74 0.16 -13.47
N LEU A 632 -10.82 0.83 -14.15
CA LEU A 632 -9.95 0.19 -15.13
C LEU A 632 -8.63 -0.02 -14.41
N LEU A 633 -8.42 -1.19 -13.79
CA LEU A 633 -7.04 -1.65 -13.74
C LEU A 633 -6.64 -1.97 -15.18
N ASN A 634 -5.53 -1.44 -15.65
CA ASN A 634 -5.27 -1.48 -17.08
C ASN A 634 -4.65 -2.81 -17.48
N PHE A 635 -5.07 -3.25 -18.68
CA PHE A 635 -4.28 -4.02 -19.62
C PHE A 635 -2.88 -3.40 -19.76
N ALA A 636 -1.92 -3.89 -18.97
CA ALA A 636 -0.54 -3.96 -19.37
C ALA A 636 -0.28 -5.42 -19.75
N GLN A 637 -0.34 -5.72 -21.05
CA GLN A 637 0.18 -6.98 -21.56
C GLN A 637 1.64 -7.12 -21.13
N HIS A 638 1.90 -8.26 -20.48
CA HIS A 638 3.15 -8.92 -20.14
C HIS A 638 4.33 -8.01 -19.76
N ASN A 639 4.66 -8.03 -18.46
CA ASN A 639 6.06 -8.14 -18.06
C ASN A 639 6.20 -8.72 -16.65
N THR A 640 6.05 -10.03 -16.57
CA THR A 640 6.55 -10.82 -15.44
C THR A 640 7.41 -12.00 -15.87
N ASP A 641 7.58 -12.29 -17.17
CA ASP A 641 8.22 -13.52 -17.63
C ASP A 641 9.58 -13.38 -18.37
N ILE A 642 10.17 -12.18 -18.57
CA ILE A 642 11.49 -12.05 -19.27
C ILE A 642 12.51 -11.22 -18.47
N ILE A 643 12.55 -11.39 -17.14
CA ILE A 643 13.73 -10.98 -16.33
C ILE A 643 14.38 -12.18 -15.62
N GLN A 644 13.76 -13.37 -15.64
CA GLN A 644 14.36 -14.59 -15.10
C GLN A 644 15.31 -15.34 -16.06
N CYS A 645 15.34 -15.05 -17.37
CA CYS A 645 16.25 -15.75 -18.30
C CYS A 645 17.56 -15.01 -18.65
N ALA A 646 17.74 -13.74 -18.28
CA ALA A 646 18.93 -12.97 -18.68
C ALA A 646 20.09 -12.98 -17.65
N SER A 647 19.88 -13.46 -16.43
CA SER A 647 20.93 -13.57 -15.40
C SER A 647 21.55 -14.96 -15.26
N LEU A 648 20.90 -16.01 -15.80
CA LEU A 648 21.39 -17.40 -15.72
C LEU A 648 22.36 -17.82 -16.85
N CYS A 649 22.55 -16.98 -17.88
CA CYS A 649 23.47 -17.28 -19.00
C CYS A 649 24.80 -16.50 -18.96
N ARG A 650 25.24 -16.00 -17.78
CA ARG A 650 26.46 -15.18 -17.69
C ARG A 650 27.55 -15.62 -16.71
N THR A 651 27.51 -16.86 -16.20
CA THR A 651 28.59 -17.42 -15.36
C THR A 651 28.81 -18.93 -15.58
N GLN A 652 28.94 -19.38 -16.82
CA GLN A 652 29.72 -20.59 -17.13
C GLN A 652 30.42 -20.44 -18.49
N ALA A 653 31.52 -19.68 -18.54
CA ALA A 653 32.57 -19.85 -19.56
C ALA A 653 33.80 -18.99 -19.25
N SER A 654 34.45 -19.25 -18.11
CA SER A 654 35.79 -18.74 -17.83
C SER A 654 36.66 -19.89 -17.34
N ASN A 655 37.23 -20.70 -18.26
CA ASN A 655 38.60 -21.24 -18.19
C ASN A 655 38.90 -22.29 -19.27
N MET A 656 40.10 -22.16 -19.86
CA MET A 656 40.93 -23.14 -20.58
C MET A 656 40.67 -23.47 -22.07
N GLN A 657 41.15 -22.55 -22.92
CA GLN A 657 42.26 -22.68 -23.90
C GLN A 657 42.75 -24.04 -24.47
N LEU A 658 43.04 -23.98 -25.79
CA LEU A 658 44.01 -24.70 -26.66
C LEU A 658 43.53 -26.07 -27.22
N THR A 659 43.63 -26.42 -28.52
CA THR A 659 44.66 -26.19 -29.57
C THR A 659 44.11 -26.28 -31.02
N THR A 660 44.77 -25.55 -31.93
CA THR A 660 44.75 -25.52 -33.43
C THR A 660 45.11 -26.87 -34.13
N PRO A 661 45.23 -27.06 -35.48
CA PRO A 661 45.03 -26.17 -36.66
C PRO A 661 44.32 -26.80 -37.91
N SER A 662 43.62 -26.01 -38.76
CA SER A 662 43.64 -26.14 -40.24
C SER A 662 42.86 -25.02 -40.95
N GLN A 663 43.50 -24.43 -41.97
CA GLN A 663 43.18 -23.26 -42.84
C GLN A 663 41.88 -23.40 -43.70
N PRO A 664 41.46 -22.41 -44.54
CA PRO A 664 41.64 -20.94 -44.57
C PRO A 664 40.29 -20.15 -44.55
N ASN A 665 40.38 -18.83 -44.35
CA ASN A 665 39.30 -17.84 -44.13
C ASN A 665 37.99 -17.98 -44.93
N ALA A 666 36.87 -18.19 -44.22
CA ALA A 666 35.49 -18.10 -44.71
C ALA A 666 34.88 -16.67 -44.62
N CYS A 667 35.62 -15.68 -44.11
CA CYS A 667 35.19 -14.28 -44.07
C CYS A 667 35.33 -13.52 -45.41
N ASP A 668 36.05 -14.07 -46.41
CA ASP A 668 36.19 -13.44 -47.73
C ASP A 668 35.20 -13.97 -48.80
N ALA A 669 34.48 -15.05 -48.51
CA ALA A 669 33.49 -15.64 -49.43
C ALA A 669 32.05 -15.14 -49.19
N MET A 670 31.67 -14.86 -47.93
CA MET A 670 30.36 -14.26 -47.61
C MET A 670 30.28 -12.78 -48.04
N ASN A 671 31.43 -12.08 -48.09
CA ASN A 671 31.51 -10.67 -48.48
C ASN A 671 31.32 -10.43 -50.00
N LYS A 672 31.48 -11.46 -50.84
CA LYS A 672 31.27 -11.35 -52.31
C LYS A 672 29.84 -11.64 -52.76
N HIS A 673 29.00 -12.29 -51.95
CA HIS A 673 27.59 -12.52 -52.30
C HIS A 673 26.65 -11.44 -51.72
N CYS A 674 26.99 -10.81 -50.59
CA CYS A 674 26.27 -9.64 -50.09
C CYS A 674 26.61 -8.31 -50.79
N GLN A 675 27.72 -8.22 -51.54
CA GLN A 675 28.03 -7.03 -52.37
C GLN A 675 27.30 -7.00 -53.74
N ALA A 676 26.58 -8.06 -54.12
CA ALA A 676 25.87 -8.14 -55.40
C ALA A 676 24.39 -7.68 -55.36
N MET A 677 23.89 -7.19 -54.21
CA MET A 677 22.51 -6.69 -54.06
C MET A 677 22.37 -5.19 -53.70
N GLN A 678 23.38 -4.37 -53.98
CA GLN A 678 23.25 -2.91 -53.91
C GLN A 678 23.88 -2.22 -55.12
N GLN A 679 23.13 -1.99 -56.21
CA GLN A 679 23.31 -0.83 -57.09
C GLN A 679 22.02 -0.49 -57.86
N SER A 680 20.99 0.04 -57.17
CA SER A 680 19.99 0.88 -57.84
C SER A 680 20.48 2.32 -57.86
N SER A 681 20.65 2.92 -59.03
CA SER A 681 21.04 4.34 -59.14
C SER A 681 20.03 5.24 -58.40
N ARG A 682 20.54 6.09 -57.50
CA ARG A 682 19.77 7.19 -56.87
C ARG A 682 19.32 8.27 -57.87
N ARG A 683 19.62 8.16 -59.17
CA ARG A 683 19.11 9.08 -60.21
C ARG A 683 18.38 8.37 -61.35
N GLY A 684 18.19 7.05 -61.25
CA GLY A 684 17.46 6.28 -62.26
C GLY A 684 15.96 6.60 -62.32
N CYS A 685 15.35 6.35 -63.48
CA CYS A 685 13.92 6.51 -63.68
C CYS A 685 13.14 5.62 -62.70
N ILE A 686 11.92 6.04 -62.39
CA ILE A 686 11.07 5.39 -61.38
C ILE A 686 10.86 3.90 -61.73
N THR A 687 10.58 3.60 -63.00
CA THR A 687 10.34 2.22 -63.47
C THR A 687 11.57 1.31 -63.31
N CYS A 688 12.79 1.80 -63.59
CA CYS A 688 14.01 1.01 -63.39
C CYS A 688 14.35 0.82 -61.91
N ARG A 689 14.05 1.81 -61.06
CA ARG A 689 14.21 1.70 -59.60
C ARG A 689 13.28 0.67 -58.99
N ILE A 690 12.00 0.67 -59.37
CA ILE A 690 11.02 -0.35 -58.92
C ILE A 690 11.51 -1.74 -59.27
N ARG A 691 12.04 -1.90 -60.49
CA ARG A 691 12.58 -3.16 -60.97
C ARG A 691 13.96 -3.52 -60.40
N ARG A 692 14.54 -2.65 -59.57
CA ARG A 692 15.90 -2.79 -58.99
C ARG A 692 16.98 -3.07 -60.06
N VAL A 693 16.83 -2.51 -61.26
CA VAL A 693 17.81 -2.59 -62.33
C VAL A 693 18.48 -1.23 -62.57
N LYS A 694 19.77 -1.22 -62.88
CA LYS A 694 20.50 0.02 -63.18
C LYS A 694 19.88 0.73 -64.39
N CYS A 695 19.48 1.98 -64.19
CA CYS A 695 18.96 2.86 -65.23
C CYS A 695 20.13 3.56 -65.94
N ASP A 696 20.01 3.77 -67.25
CA ASP A 696 20.96 4.52 -68.07
C ASP A 696 20.73 6.04 -68.05
N GLU A 697 19.69 6.50 -67.34
CA GLU A 697 19.41 7.91 -67.03
C GLU A 697 19.12 8.83 -68.24
N THR A 698 18.93 8.26 -69.43
CA THR A 698 18.51 8.97 -70.63
C THR A 698 17.08 9.54 -70.49
N LYS A 699 16.89 10.81 -70.89
CA LYS A 699 15.63 11.56 -70.79
C LYS A 699 15.06 11.83 -72.18
N PRO A 700 13.73 11.81 -72.38
CA PRO A 700 12.67 11.73 -71.35
C PRO A 700 12.35 10.31 -70.85
N SER A 701 12.80 9.27 -71.56
CA SER A 701 12.58 7.86 -71.20
C SER A 701 13.87 7.07 -71.36
N CYS A 702 14.16 6.18 -70.40
CA CYS A 702 15.43 5.47 -70.39
C CYS A 702 15.45 4.32 -71.41
N THR A 703 16.59 4.07 -72.05
CA THR A 703 16.73 3.09 -73.13
C THR A 703 16.40 1.67 -72.67
N ARG A 704 16.66 1.36 -71.39
CA ARG A 704 16.30 0.06 -70.79
C ARG A 704 14.80 -0.17 -70.62
N CYS A 705 14.02 0.88 -70.40
CA CYS A 705 12.57 0.75 -70.34
C CYS A 705 12.01 0.53 -71.75
N THR A 706 12.40 1.37 -72.71
CA THR A 706 11.93 1.30 -74.11
C THR A 706 12.33 0.02 -74.83
N SER A 707 13.60 -0.42 -74.72
CA SER A 707 14.06 -1.69 -75.33
C SER A 707 13.40 -2.93 -74.73
N SER A 708 12.92 -2.87 -73.48
CA SER A 708 12.19 -3.96 -72.83
C SER A 708 10.68 -3.92 -73.08
N GLY A 709 10.22 -3.05 -74.00
CA GLY A 709 8.81 -2.88 -74.38
C GLY A 709 7.94 -2.21 -73.31
N ARG A 710 8.53 -1.49 -72.35
CA ARG A 710 7.83 -0.92 -71.19
C ARG A 710 7.85 0.61 -71.21
N THR A 711 6.74 1.21 -70.79
CA THR A 711 6.63 2.65 -70.59
C THR A 711 7.53 3.11 -69.43
N CYS A 712 8.26 4.21 -69.62
CA CYS A 712 9.17 4.76 -68.63
C CYS A 712 8.49 5.92 -67.88
N ASP A 713 8.27 5.77 -66.58
CA ASP A 713 7.52 6.72 -65.73
C ASP A 713 8.31 7.99 -65.38
N GLY A 714 9.38 8.30 -66.11
CA GLY A 714 10.19 9.49 -65.92
C GLY A 714 11.07 9.49 -64.66
N TYR A 715 11.59 10.69 -64.33
CA TYR A 715 12.55 10.94 -63.25
C TYR A 715 11.95 11.91 -62.23
N VAL A 716 12.22 11.71 -60.94
CA VAL A 716 11.75 12.59 -59.86
C VAL A 716 12.45 13.95 -59.96
N ALA A 717 11.70 15.05 -59.93
CA ALA A 717 12.22 16.40 -60.09
C ALA A 717 12.99 16.88 -58.84
N GLU A 718 14.23 17.35 -59.01
CA GLU A 718 15.02 18.03 -57.98
C GLU A 718 14.79 19.55 -58.05
N THR A 719 14.50 20.16 -56.88
CA THR A 719 14.62 21.58 -56.44
C THR A 719 13.31 22.10 -55.82
N THR A 720 13.34 22.63 -54.60
CA THR A 720 13.89 23.97 -54.32
C THR A 720 14.51 24.09 -52.92
N SER A 721 15.78 24.50 -52.90
CA SER A 721 16.53 24.93 -51.72
C SER A 721 16.11 26.34 -51.29
N LEU A 722 15.63 26.50 -50.05
CA LEU A 722 15.43 27.81 -49.45
C LEU A 722 16.79 28.49 -49.22
N SER A 723 16.90 29.77 -49.60
CA SER A 723 18.13 30.55 -49.40
C SER A 723 18.40 30.75 -47.91
N GLY A 724 19.68 30.85 -47.52
CA GLY A 724 20.09 31.02 -46.12
C GLY A 724 19.45 32.23 -45.41
N ARG A 725 19.00 33.24 -46.16
CA ARG A 725 18.19 34.36 -45.62
C ARG A 725 16.74 33.97 -45.33
N ALA A 726 16.12 33.15 -46.17
CA ALA A 726 14.78 32.61 -45.93
C ALA A 726 14.81 31.59 -44.76
N LEU A 727 15.87 30.78 -44.66
CA LEU A 727 16.09 29.91 -43.50
C LEU A 727 16.33 30.72 -42.22
N ALA A 728 17.15 31.77 -42.26
CA ALA A 728 17.34 32.66 -41.12
C ALA A 728 16.04 33.40 -40.71
N THR A 729 15.16 33.70 -41.66
CA THR A 729 13.86 34.34 -41.39
C THR A 729 12.84 33.32 -40.86
N ALA A 730 12.87 32.07 -41.33
CA ALA A 730 12.08 30.97 -40.79
C ALA A 730 12.53 30.58 -39.37
N VAL A 731 13.85 30.55 -39.13
CA VAL A 731 14.45 30.35 -37.79
C VAL A 731 14.10 31.53 -36.86
N LYS A 732 14.05 32.77 -37.38
CA LYS A 732 13.53 33.92 -36.62
C LYS A 732 12.02 33.91 -36.40
N LYS A 733 11.23 33.15 -37.17
CA LYS A 733 9.81 32.89 -36.87
C LYS A 733 9.64 31.73 -35.87
N LEU A 734 10.65 30.88 -35.70
CA LEU A 734 10.77 29.80 -34.71
C LEU A 734 11.36 30.28 -33.36
N HIS A 735 11.22 31.56 -33.01
CA HIS A 735 11.77 32.19 -31.78
C HIS A 735 11.17 31.69 -30.45
N VAL A 736 10.90 30.39 -30.30
CA VAL A 736 10.58 29.77 -29.01
C VAL A 736 11.78 29.03 -28.42
N VAL A 737 12.80 28.66 -29.20
CA VAL A 737 13.92 27.84 -28.66
C VAL A 737 15.27 28.47 -29.00
N GLY A 738 16.02 28.84 -27.95
CA GLY A 738 17.36 29.42 -28.02
C GLY A 738 18.44 28.46 -28.55
N PRO A 739 19.69 28.94 -28.70
CA PRO A 739 20.79 28.18 -29.27
C PRO A 739 21.19 27.02 -28.36
N ALA A 740 21.33 25.82 -28.93
CA ALA A 740 21.93 24.60 -28.36
C ALA A 740 21.71 24.38 -26.84
N SER A 741 20.71 23.55 -26.51
CA SER A 741 20.46 22.97 -25.18
C SER A 741 21.76 22.75 -24.38
N ARG A 742 21.90 23.32 -23.18
CA ARG A 742 23.03 22.99 -22.26
C ARG A 742 23.09 21.49 -21.97
N VAL A 743 21.93 20.83 -22.00
CA VAL A 743 21.74 19.37 -21.82
C VAL A 743 22.33 18.54 -22.97
N LEU A 744 22.48 19.10 -24.17
CA LEU A 744 23.08 18.41 -25.35
C LEU A 744 24.61 18.54 -25.42
N GLY A 745 25.24 19.20 -24.43
CA GLY A 745 26.70 19.31 -24.33
C GLY A 745 27.38 18.01 -23.88
N GLU A 746 26.62 17.09 -23.28
CA GLU A 746 27.03 15.72 -22.97
C GLU A 746 26.53 14.76 -24.07
N ALA A 747 27.24 13.64 -24.30
CA ALA A 747 26.91 12.68 -25.34
C ALA A 747 25.57 11.96 -25.05
N VAL A 748 24.45 12.57 -25.43
CA VAL A 748 23.12 11.99 -25.28
C VAL A 748 22.99 10.74 -26.17
N PRO A 749 22.58 9.59 -25.63
CA PRO A 749 22.33 8.39 -26.42
C PRO A 749 21.32 8.65 -27.55
N SER A 750 21.59 8.13 -28.76
CA SER A 750 20.75 8.38 -29.95
C SER A 750 19.29 7.95 -29.81
N HIS A 751 19.02 6.96 -28.96
CA HIS A 751 17.67 6.45 -28.69
C HIS A 751 16.83 7.38 -27.80
N ASP A 752 17.44 8.08 -26.84
CA ASP A 752 16.74 9.06 -25.98
C ASP A 752 16.39 10.33 -26.76
N ALA A 753 17.30 10.80 -27.60
CA ALA A 753 17.04 11.91 -28.51
C ALA A 753 15.84 11.61 -29.44
N SER A 754 15.73 10.37 -29.93
CA SER A 754 14.60 9.93 -30.75
C SER A 754 13.27 9.92 -29.99
N CYS A 755 13.26 9.57 -28.70
CA CYS A 755 12.05 9.60 -27.86
C CYS A 755 11.66 11.03 -27.49
N PHE A 756 12.61 11.91 -27.21
CA PHE A 756 12.36 13.35 -27.04
C PHE A 756 11.78 14.00 -28.31
N ASP A 757 12.32 13.65 -29.48
CA ASP A 757 11.77 14.09 -30.77
C ASP A 757 10.34 13.60 -30.99
N PHE A 758 10.04 12.36 -30.57
CA PHE A 758 8.70 11.80 -30.64
C PHE A 758 7.72 12.50 -29.68
N PHE A 759 8.17 12.87 -28.48
CA PHE A 759 7.41 13.74 -27.60
C PHE A 759 7.08 15.07 -28.27
N ARG A 760 8.11 15.76 -28.80
CA ARG A 760 8.00 17.09 -29.42
C ARG A 760 7.09 17.11 -30.65
N VAL A 761 7.26 16.16 -31.57
CA VAL A 761 6.61 16.19 -32.89
C VAL A 761 5.22 15.53 -32.85
N CYS A 762 5.03 14.50 -32.02
CA CYS A 762 3.81 13.73 -31.99
C CYS A 762 3.01 13.99 -30.71
N THR A 763 3.57 13.71 -29.53
CA THR A 763 2.81 13.70 -28.27
C THR A 763 2.28 15.08 -27.88
N ALA A 764 3.13 16.10 -27.94
CA ALA A 764 2.76 17.48 -27.60
C ALA A 764 1.72 18.05 -28.58
N ALA A 765 1.89 17.78 -29.87
CA ALA A 765 0.96 18.25 -30.92
C ALA A 765 -0.42 17.61 -30.78
N MET A 766 -0.48 16.32 -30.45
CA MET A 766 -1.75 15.60 -30.32
C MET A 766 -2.50 15.98 -29.05
N THR A 767 -1.79 16.18 -27.93
CA THR A 767 -2.38 16.66 -26.68
C THR A 767 -3.07 18.03 -26.86
N GLY A 768 -2.47 18.91 -27.67
CA GLY A 768 -3.00 20.25 -27.94
C GLY A 768 -4.18 20.34 -28.92
N SER A 769 -4.72 19.22 -29.41
CA SER A 769 -5.73 19.25 -30.50
C SER A 769 -7.19 19.35 -30.05
N VAL A 770 -7.51 18.93 -28.82
CA VAL A 770 -8.87 19.12 -28.24
C VAL A 770 -8.90 20.36 -27.36
N PHE A 771 -7.83 20.60 -26.61
CA PHE A 771 -7.65 21.81 -25.84
C PHE A 771 -6.35 22.50 -26.22
N LEU A 772 -6.40 23.82 -26.41
CA LEU A 772 -5.19 24.61 -26.59
C LEU A 772 -4.48 24.74 -25.23
N ALA A 773 -3.54 23.83 -24.98
CA ALA A 773 -2.57 23.96 -23.92
C ALA A 773 -1.20 24.24 -24.57
N PRO A 774 -0.77 25.52 -24.66
CA PRO A 774 0.57 25.86 -25.09
C PRO A 774 1.61 25.04 -24.32
N PHE A 775 1.31 24.72 -23.05
CA PHE A 775 2.17 24.06 -22.08
C PHE A 775 3.02 22.94 -22.68
N TRP A 776 2.40 21.95 -23.34
CA TRP A 776 3.11 20.80 -23.89
C TRP A 776 3.94 21.14 -25.13
N SER A 777 3.44 22.04 -25.97
CA SER A 777 3.99 22.38 -27.28
C SER A 777 5.02 23.50 -27.26
N LYS A 778 5.12 24.25 -26.15
CA LYS A 778 5.95 25.43 -26.01
C LYS A 778 6.69 25.44 -24.68
N GLU A 779 6.00 25.57 -23.55
CA GLU A 779 6.62 25.79 -22.24
C GLU A 779 7.46 24.59 -21.78
N VAL A 780 6.94 23.36 -21.87
CA VAL A 780 7.68 22.13 -21.54
C VAL A 780 8.94 22.01 -22.40
N LEU A 781 8.85 22.32 -23.70
CA LEU A 781 10.00 22.25 -24.59
C LEU A 781 11.06 23.30 -24.24
N GLN A 782 10.63 24.52 -23.90
CA GLN A 782 11.53 25.59 -23.45
C GLN A 782 12.27 25.20 -22.17
N VAL A 783 11.55 24.68 -21.17
CA VAL A 783 12.14 24.28 -19.89
C VAL A 783 13.01 23.03 -20.06
N ALA A 784 12.63 22.06 -20.89
CA ALA A 784 13.43 20.87 -21.19
C ALA A 784 14.81 21.19 -21.79
N HIS A 785 15.00 22.36 -22.40
CA HIS A 785 16.30 22.77 -22.92
C HIS A 785 17.25 23.34 -21.85
N ALA A 786 16.71 23.74 -20.71
CA ALA A 786 17.45 24.28 -19.57
C ALA A 786 17.54 23.28 -18.40
N GLU A 787 16.51 22.45 -18.20
CA GLU A 787 16.32 21.63 -17.01
C GLU A 787 16.34 20.12 -17.33
N PRO A 788 17.37 19.39 -16.87
CA PRO A 788 17.51 17.95 -17.12
C PRO A 788 16.32 17.11 -16.63
N ALA A 789 15.67 17.50 -15.53
CA ALA A 789 14.50 16.78 -15.00
C ALA A 789 13.33 16.80 -15.99
N VAL A 790 13.01 17.98 -16.55
CA VAL A 790 11.92 18.14 -17.53
C VAL A 790 12.27 17.43 -18.83
N TRP A 791 13.53 17.47 -19.26
CA TRP A 791 13.97 16.72 -20.44
C TRP A 791 13.77 15.22 -20.28
N LYS A 792 14.20 14.64 -19.15
CA LYS A 792 14.02 13.21 -18.88
C LYS A 792 12.55 12.80 -18.78
N ALA A 793 11.72 13.61 -18.13
CA ALA A 793 10.27 13.34 -18.07
C ALA A 793 9.63 13.39 -19.48
N ALA A 794 10.05 14.31 -20.34
CA ALA A 794 9.61 14.37 -21.73
C ALA A 794 10.06 13.14 -22.55
N VAL A 795 11.29 12.65 -22.33
CA VAL A 795 11.78 11.40 -22.94
C VAL A 795 10.95 10.20 -22.48
N ALA A 796 10.62 10.13 -21.18
CA ALA A 796 9.81 9.06 -20.61
C ALA A 796 8.43 8.99 -21.29
N ILE A 797 7.75 10.13 -21.41
CA ILE A 797 6.47 10.25 -22.14
C ILE A 797 6.64 9.84 -23.61
N GLY A 798 7.71 10.31 -24.28
CA GLY A 798 8.01 9.93 -25.65
C GLY A 798 8.18 8.43 -25.84
N ALA A 799 8.85 7.75 -24.90
CA ALA A 799 9.00 6.30 -24.90
C ALA A 799 7.67 5.58 -24.66
N LEU A 800 6.84 6.05 -23.71
CA LEU A 800 5.51 5.50 -23.43
C LEU A 800 4.55 5.62 -24.63
N HIS A 801 4.58 6.75 -25.33
CA HIS A 801 3.78 6.91 -26.55
C HIS A 801 4.25 5.96 -27.66
N ARG A 802 5.56 5.79 -27.86
CA ARG A 802 6.09 4.82 -28.84
C ARG A 802 5.74 3.38 -28.49
N ARG A 803 5.77 3.02 -27.21
CA ARG A 803 5.30 1.73 -26.70
C ARG A 803 3.85 1.48 -27.15
N TRP A 804 2.96 2.44 -26.89
CA TRP A 804 1.55 2.34 -27.24
C TRP A 804 1.30 2.27 -28.75
N GLU A 805 2.00 3.10 -29.54
CA GLU A 805 1.90 3.08 -31.00
C GLU A 805 2.33 1.72 -31.57
N TYR A 806 3.44 1.19 -31.06
CA TYR A 806 4.00 -0.08 -31.53
C TYR A 806 3.13 -1.28 -31.14
N HIS A 807 2.58 -1.27 -29.92
CA HIS A 807 1.61 -2.26 -29.45
C HIS A 807 0.37 -2.32 -30.35
N ASN A 808 -0.25 -1.16 -30.60
CA ASN A 808 -1.47 -1.08 -31.42
C ASN A 808 -1.26 -1.41 -32.90
N LYS A 809 -0.13 -0.99 -33.49
CA LYS A 809 0.23 -1.35 -34.87
C LYS A 809 0.35 -2.87 -35.02
N THR A 810 0.96 -3.53 -34.04
CA THR A 810 1.22 -4.96 -34.13
C THR A 810 -0.01 -5.80 -33.83
N ARG A 811 -0.85 -5.40 -32.87
CA ARG A 811 -2.14 -6.06 -32.58
C ARG A 811 -3.01 -6.21 -33.84
N ARG A 812 -3.04 -5.20 -34.71
CA ARG A 812 -3.76 -5.25 -36.00
C ARG A 812 -3.13 -6.18 -37.03
N HIS A 813 -1.81 -6.40 -36.99
CA HIS A 813 -1.13 -7.32 -37.91
C HIS A 813 -1.27 -8.77 -37.45
N LEU A 814 -1.22 -9.01 -36.14
CA LEU A 814 -1.37 -10.34 -35.53
C LEU A 814 -2.81 -10.87 -35.62
N ALA A 815 -3.82 -10.00 -35.50
CA ALA A 815 -5.23 -10.37 -35.70
C ALA A 815 -5.56 -10.87 -37.13
N ASN A 816 -4.65 -10.65 -38.09
CA ASN A 816 -4.82 -11.04 -39.49
C ASN A 816 -3.83 -12.15 -39.94
N ALA A 817 -3.03 -12.72 -39.04
CA ALA A 817 -2.01 -13.73 -39.35
C ALA A 817 -2.50 -15.16 -39.04
N SER A 818 -2.19 -16.13 -39.89
CA SER A 818 -2.48 -17.55 -39.66
C SER A 818 -1.59 -18.16 -38.57
N GLU A 819 -2.14 -19.08 -37.77
CA GLU A 819 -1.59 -19.58 -36.50
C GLU A 819 -0.11 -20.06 -36.54
N ASP A 820 0.37 -20.67 -37.63
CA ASP A 820 1.69 -21.33 -37.68
C ASP A 820 2.93 -20.41 -37.78
N GLY A 821 2.76 -19.09 -37.98
CA GLY A 821 3.88 -18.12 -38.08
C GLY A 821 3.95 -17.09 -36.94
N SER A 822 3.06 -17.22 -35.96
CA SER A 822 2.72 -16.14 -35.02
C SER A 822 3.76 -15.94 -33.91
N GLN A 823 4.38 -17.02 -33.42
CA GLN A 823 5.16 -16.99 -32.17
C GLN A 823 6.47 -16.17 -32.27
N GLY A 824 7.26 -16.34 -33.34
CA GLY A 824 8.49 -15.56 -33.52
C GLY A 824 8.26 -14.06 -33.80
N LEU A 825 7.08 -13.68 -34.29
CA LEU A 825 6.68 -12.28 -34.45
C LEU A 825 6.20 -11.69 -33.12
N HIS A 826 5.51 -12.47 -32.29
CA HIS A 826 5.14 -12.10 -30.92
C HIS A 826 6.38 -11.76 -30.08
N ASP A 827 7.41 -12.61 -30.08
CA ASP A 827 8.64 -12.40 -29.30
C ASP A 827 9.39 -11.11 -29.68
N ILE A 828 9.47 -10.81 -30.99
CA ILE A 828 10.11 -9.58 -31.49
C ILE A 828 9.35 -8.34 -31.04
N VAL A 829 8.02 -8.46 -30.98
CA VAL A 829 7.12 -7.36 -30.64
C VAL A 829 7.17 -7.07 -29.14
N GLU A 830 7.08 -8.11 -28.32
CA GLU A 830 7.23 -8.01 -26.86
C GLU A 830 8.59 -7.43 -26.49
N SER A 831 9.68 -7.96 -27.05
CA SER A 831 11.04 -7.42 -26.81
C SER A 831 11.17 -5.93 -27.12
N LYS A 832 10.43 -5.41 -28.10
CA LYS A 832 10.47 -3.99 -28.44
C LYS A 832 9.54 -3.13 -27.56
N ILE A 833 8.42 -3.67 -27.11
CA ILE A 833 7.55 -3.05 -26.09
C ILE A 833 8.34 -2.92 -24.78
N ASP A 834 9.04 -3.99 -24.37
CA ASP A 834 9.84 -4.05 -23.14
C ASP A 834 10.92 -2.99 -23.11
N ARG A 835 11.64 -2.83 -24.22
CA ARG A 835 12.67 -1.78 -24.33
C ARG A 835 12.11 -0.37 -24.14
N PHE A 836 10.95 -0.08 -24.73
CA PHE A 836 10.33 1.23 -24.52
C PHE A 836 9.80 1.40 -23.10
N THR A 837 9.31 0.34 -22.46
CA THR A 837 8.88 0.35 -21.04
C THR A 837 10.07 0.61 -20.13
N GLN A 838 11.17 -0.12 -20.29
CA GLN A 838 12.39 0.05 -19.51
C GLN A 838 12.94 1.47 -19.67
N GLN A 839 13.07 1.94 -20.92
CA GLN A 839 13.53 3.31 -21.20
C GLN A 839 12.61 4.36 -20.55
N ALA A 840 11.29 4.18 -20.61
CA ALA A 840 10.36 5.11 -19.97
C ALA A 840 10.57 5.20 -18.45
N MET A 841 10.70 4.05 -17.79
CA MET A 841 10.85 3.96 -16.34
C MET A 841 12.19 4.51 -15.85
N GLU A 842 13.28 4.18 -16.55
CA GLU A 842 14.61 4.73 -16.24
C GLU A 842 14.63 6.26 -16.30
N GLN A 843 13.99 6.84 -17.32
CA GLN A 843 13.94 8.29 -17.50
C GLN A 843 12.98 8.95 -16.51
N TYR A 844 11.85 8.31 -16.18
CA TYR A 844 10.91 8.77 -15.16
C TYR A 844 11.57 8.89 -13.77
N TRP A 845 12.23 7.83 -13.28
CA TRP A 845 12.94 7.86 -12.00
C TRP A 845 14.13 8.84 -12.02
N GLY A 846 14.83 8.91 -13.15
CA GLY A 846 15.89 9.91 -13.34
C GLY A 846 15.37 11.35 -13.22
N ALA A 847 14.18 11.65 -13.76
CA ALA A 847 13.55 12.95 -13.63
C ALA A 847 13.19 13.29 -12.18
N ILE A 848 12.64 12.33 -11.42
CA ILE A 848 12.32 12.49 -9.99
C ILE A 848 13.57 12.78 -9.17
N SER A 849 14.66 12.03 -9.41
CA SER A 849 15.93 12.24 -8.70
C SER A 849 16.47 13.65 -8.91
N LEU A 850 16.38 14.17 -10.14
CA LEU A 850 16.88 15.50 -10.48
C LEU A 850 15.98 16.62 -9.98
N ALA A 851 14.67 16.39 -9.90
CA ALA A 851 13.70 17.35 -9.38
C ALA A 851 14.06 17.86 -7.97
N ARG A 852 14.69 17.01 -7.13
CA ARG A 852 15.14 17.36 -5.77
C ARG A 852 16.16 18.50 -5.72
N SER A 853 16.85 18.77 -6.83
CA SER A 853 17.89 19.80 -6.92
C SER A 853 17.40 21.15 -7.46
N ILE A 854 16.12 21.22 -7.87
CA ILE A 854 15.53 22.43 -8.45
C ILE A 854 15.02 23.33 -7.32
N SER A 855 15.49 24.58 -7.31
CA SER A 855 15.11 25.59 -6.31
C SER A 855 14.06 26.59 -6.81
N ASP A 856 13.84 26.67 -8.12
CA ASP A 856 12.83 27.57 -8.71
C ASP A 856 11.41 26.94 -8.60
N PRO A 857 10.49 27.56 -7.83
CA PRO A 857 9.13 27.04 -7.67
C PRO A 857 8.34 26.95 -8.97
N GLN A 858 8.57 27.85 -9.94
CA GLN A 858 7.84 27.80 -11.22
C GLN A 858 8.27 26.58 -12.04
N VAL A 859 9.57 26.28 -12.04
CA VAL A 859 10.12 25.07 -12.69
C VAL A 859 9.62 23.81 -12.00
N LEU A 860 9.54 23.79 -10.66
CA LEU A 860 9.01 22.65 -9.91
C LEU A 860 7.54 22.35 -10.22
N VAL A 861 6.69 23.37 -10.44
CA VAL A 861 5.30 23.16 -10.89
C VAL A 861 5.29 22.52 -12.29
N VAL A 862 6.12 23.01 -13.22
CA VAL A 862 6.26 22.41 -14.57
C VAL A 862 6.70 20.94 -14.49
N VAL A 863 7.68 20.65 -13.64
CA VAL A 863 8.18 19.28 -13.38
C VAL A 863 7.08 18.39 -12.81
N SER A 864 6.29 18.90 -11.87
CA SER A 864 5.19 18.14 -11.27
C SER A 864 4.11 17.79 -12.29
N VAL A 865 3.74 18.72 -13.17
CA VAL A 865 2.74 18.47 -14.23
C VAL A 865 3.23 17.41 -15.23
N ILE A 866 4.49 17.49 -15.67
CA ILE A 866 5.02 16.49 -16.62
C ILE A 866 5.24 15.11 -15.96
N LEU A 867 5.64 15.06 -14.68
CA LEU A 867 5.76 13.82 -13.93
C LEU A 867 4.39 13.18 -13.66
N ALA A 868 3.36 13.97 -13.35
CA ALA A 868 1.99 13.47 -13.23
C ALA A 868 1.51 12.84 -14.55
N ALA A 869 1.72 13.51 -15.68
CA ALA A 869 1.37 12.97 -17.00
C ALA A 869 2.17 11.69 -17.35
N ALA A 870 3.47 11.64 -17.04
CA ALA A 870 4.30 10.45 -17.25
C ALA A 870 3.82 9.26 -16.39
N ALA A 871 3.52 9.53 -15.12
CA ALA A 871 2.99 8.53 -14.19
C ALA A 871 1.62 8.00 -14.64
N ASN A 872 0.71 8.88 -15.07
CA ASN A 872 -0.57 8.50 -15.67
C ASN A 872 -0.40 7.55 -16.86
N MET A 873 0.49 7.89 -17.80
CA MET A 873 0.76 7.06 -18.97
C MET A 873 1.45 5.73 -18.64
N ALA A 874 2.24 5.70 -17.57
CA ALA A 874 2.92 4.50 -17.10
C ALA A 874 2.00 3.56 -16.31
N GLY A 875 0.81 4.01 -15.90
CA GLY A 875 -0.08 3.26 -15.01
C GLY A 875 0.26 3.42 -13.52
N GLN A 876 1.09 4.40 -13.15
CA GLN A 876 1.50 4.71 -11.78
C GLN A 876 0.58 5.81 -11.21
N TRP A 877 -0.66 5.47 -10.92
CA TRP A 877 -1.69 6.47 -10.60
C TRP A 877 -1.52 7.10 -9.20
N THR A 878 -0.98 6.36 -8.23
CA THR A 878 -0.60 6.89 -6.91
C THR A 878 0.41 8.01 -7.05
N ASP A 879 1.48 7.77 -7.81
CA ASP A 879 2.52 8.77 -8.06
C ASP A 879 1.96 9.99 -8.81
N SER A 880 1.06 9.76 -9.76
CA SER A 880 0.37 10.85 -10.47
C SER A 880 -0.43 11.76 -9.55
N GLN A 881 -1.16 11.19 -8.59
CA GLN A 881 -1.89 11.97 -7.59
C GLN A 881 -0.95 12.75 -6.67
N VAL A 882 0.17 12.15 -6.26
CA VAL A 882 1.21 12.83 -5.48
C VAL A 882 1.75 14.05 -6.24
N HIS A 883 2.14 13.87 -7.50
CA HIS A 883 2.66 14.96 -8.34
C HIS A 883 1.61 16.03 -8.62
N THR A 884 0.35 15.65 -8.85
CA THR A 884 -0.76 16.59 -9.08
C THR A 884 -1.03 17.45 -7.85
N ARG A 885 -1.09 16.85 -6.65
CA ARG A 885 -1.29 17.58 -5.39
C ARG A 885 -0.10 18.47 -5.04
N ALA A 886 1.13 18.01 -5.29
CA ALA A 886 2.33 18.81 -5.12
C ALA A 886 2.29 20.05 -6.04
N GLY A 887 1.92 19.86 -7.31
CA GLY A 887 1.75 20.94 -8.28
C GLY A 887 0.72 21.98 -7.83
N LEU A 888 -0.43 21.56 -7.29
CA LEU A 888 -1.50 22.47 -6.86
C LEU A 888 -1.06 23.34 -5.68
N ARG A 889 -0.39 22.73 -4.69
CA ARG A 889 0.18 23.45 -3.54
C ARG A 889 1.23 24.47 -3.95
N MET A 890 2.13 24.10 -4.87
CA MET A 890 3.18 25.00 -5.33
C MET A 890 2.63 26.14 -6.20
N LEU A 891 1.59 25.90 -6.99
CA LEU A 891 0.92 26.94 -7.78
C LEU A 891 0.31 28.03 -6.89
N ASP A 892 -0.30 27.65 -5.76
CA ASP A 892 -0.84 28.59 -4.76
C ASP A 892 0.27 29.43 -4.09
N GLN A 893 1.41 28.81 -3.77
CA GLN A 893 2.58 29.52 -3.26
C GLN A 893 3.12 30.55 -4.26
N VAL A 894 3.13 30.23 -5.55
CA VAL A 894 3.54 31.14 -6.63
C VAL A 894 2.53 32.30 -6.79
N GLN A 895 1.23 32.05 -6.59
CA GLN A 895 0.20 33.10 -6.63
C GLN A 895 0.29 34.04 -5.42
N SER A 896 0.46 33.50 -4.21
CA SER A 896 0.48 34.28 -2.96
C SER A 896 1.73 35.16 -2.81
N THR A 897 2.89 34.73 -3.32
CA THR A 897 4.13 35.53 -3.30
C THR A 897 4.10 36.74 -4.24
N LYS A 898 3.22 36.77 -5.25
CA LYS A 898 3.05 37.89 -6.19
C LYS A 898 1.95 38.89 -5.81
N ALA A 899 1.25 38.69 -4.69
CA ALA A 899 0.13 39.55 -4.28
C ALA A 899 0.50 41.03 -3.98
N GLY A 900 1.76 41.44 -4.11
CA GLY A 900 2.24 42.82 -3.97
C GLY A 900 2.33 43.62 -5.28
N GLU A 901 2.31 42.99 -6.45
CA GLU A 901 2.28 43.65 -7.77
C GLU A 901 1.18 42.98 -8.60
N GLU A 902 0.12 43.74 -8.94
CA GLU A 902 -1.06 43.31 -9.72
C GLU A 902 -1.22 41.79 -9.85
N GLY A 903 -1.86 41.13 -8.88
CA GLY A 903 -1.87 39.67 -8.65
C GLY A 903 -2.44 38.76 -9.76
N LYS A 904 -2.06 38.96 -11.02
CA LYS A 904 -2.30 38.11 -12.18
C LYS A 904 -1.11 37.18 -12.39
N LEU A 905 -1.40 35.92 -12.69
CA LEU A 905 -0.38 34.96 -13.11
C LEU A 905 0.25 35.40 -14.45
N SER A 906 1.49 34.98 -14.72
CA SER A 906 2.01 35.12 -16.08
C SER A 906 1.25 34.20 -17.02
N ALA A 907 1.18 34.54 -18.31
CA ALA A 907 0.49 33.72 -19.31
C ALA A 907 1.00 32.27 -19.34
N GLU A 908 2.30 32.06 -19.06
CA GLU A 908 2.90 30.74 -18.93
C GLU A 908 2.34 29.97 -17.73
N MET A 909 2.21 30.60 -16.56
CA MET A 909 1.69 29.94 -15.36
C MET A 909 0.18 29.70 -15.41
N GLU A 910 -0.58 30.53 -16.13
CA GLU A 910 -2.00 30.25 -16.42
C GLU A 910 -2.16 28.97 -17.27
N SER A 911 -1.27 28.77 -18.25
CA SER A 911 -1.22 27.56 -19.08
C SER A 911 -0.90 26.30 -18.25
N VAL A 912 0.05 26.41 -17.30
CA VAL A 912 0.39 25.34 -16.35
C VAL A 912 -0.79 25.02 -15.42
N ALA A 913 -1.43 26.04 -14.85
CA ALA A 913 -2.58 25.90 -13.96
C ALA A 913 -3.77 25.21 -14.65
N LEU A 914 -4.00 25.57 -15.91
CA LEU A 914 -5.04 24.96 -16.73
C LEU A 914 -4.78 23.46 -16.95
N THR A 915 -3.55 23.11 -17.32
CA THR A 915 -3.14 21.71 -17.53
C THR A 915 -3.31 20.89 -16.26
N LEU A 916 -2.85 21.43 -15.13
CA LEU A 916 -2.93 20.79 -13.83
C LEU A 916 -4.38 20.57 -13.38
N SER A 917 -5.28 21.54 -13.60
CA SER A 917 -6.70 21.41 -13.24
C SER A 917 -7.40 20.28 -14.01
N ARG A 918 -7.00 20.02 -15.25
CA ARG A 918 -7.53 18.90 -16.05
C ARG A 918 -6.95 17.56 -15.65
N LEU A 919 -5.67 17.50 -15.26
CA LEU A 919 -5.07 16.29 -14.68
C LEU A 919 -5.71 15.92 -13.35
N ASP A 920 -6.02 16.91 -12.51
CA ASP A 920 -6.73 16.72 -11.25
C ASP A 920 -8.15 16.18 -11.49
N LEU A 921 -8.92 16.81 -12.40
CA LEU A 921 -10.25 16.32 -12.78
C LEU A 921 -10.20 14.90 -13.37
N MET A 922 -9.14 14.57 -14.12
CA MET A 922 -8.94 13.21 -14.63
C MET A 922 -8.75 12.21 -13.50
N ALA A 923 -7.94 12.53 -12.50
CA ALA A 923 -7.74 11.69 -11.32
C ALA A 923 -9.00 11.59 -10.44
N MET A 924 -9.84 12.64 -10.40
CA MET A 924 -11.11 12.63 -9.68
C MET A 924 -12.19 11.80 -10.37
N SER A 925 -12.20 11.79 -11.71
CA SER A 925 -13.20 11.09 -12.53
C SER A 925 -12.85 9.62 -12.78
N PHE A 926 -11.69 9.16 -12.30
CA PHE A 926 -11.14 7.83 -12.51
C PHE A 926 -10.44 7.34 -11.22
N GLU A 927 -11.00 6.36 -10.54
CA GLU A 927 -10.52 5.88 -9.22
C GLU A 927 -9.94 4.45 -9.30
N ASP A 928 -8.76 4.21 -8.72
CA ASP A 928 -8.19 2.88 -8.47
C ASP A 928 -8.23 2.59 -6.96
N SER A 929 -8.64 1.38 -6.59
CA SER A 929 -8.50 0.80 -5.25
C SER A 929 -7.11 0.96 -4.60
N ARG A 930 -6.04 0.98 -5.40
CA ARG A 930 -4.64 1.16 -4.94
C ARG A 930 -4.19 2.64 -4.92
N ALA A 931 -5.01 3.54 -5.45
CA ALA A 931 -4.74 4.97 -5.56
C ALA A 931 -6.04 5.77 -5.37
N GLN A 932 -6.68 5.64 -4.21
CA GLN A 932 -7.92 6.35 -3.90
C GLN A 932 -7.71 7.87 -3.91
N TYR A 933 -8.59 8.58 -4.61
CA TYR A 933 -8.53 10.03 -4.66
C TYR A 933 -8.94 10.63 -3.31
N VAL A 934 -8.09 11.47 -2.72
CA VAL A 934 -8.29 11.98 -1.35
C VAL A 934 -9.16 13.24 -1.37
N TYR A 935 -10.47 13.06 -1.20
CA TYR A 935 -11.46 14.15 -1.17
C TYR A 935 -11.49 14.94 0.15
N LEU A 936 -11.09 14.32 1.28
CA LEU A 936 -11.13 14.92 2.62
C LEU A 936 -9.77 14.88 3.30
N ASP A 937 -9.41 15.95 4.01
CA ASP A 937 -8.23 15.99 4.86
C ASP A 937 -8.43 15.14 6.12
N ALA A 938 -7.36 15.02 6.91
CA ALA A 938 -7.37 14.31 8.17
C ALA A 938 -8.41 14.86 9.19
N ASN A 939 -8.99 16.04 8.95
CA ASN A 939 -10.02 16.66 9.80
C ASN A 939 -11.44 16.49 9.24
N GLY A 940 -11.63 15.66 8.20
CA GLY A 940 -12.92 15.46 7.55
C GLY A 940 -13.42 16.68 6.76
N LYS A 941 -12.56 17.69 6.53
CA LYS A 941 -12.88 18.83 5.67
C LYS A 941 -12.41 18.54 4.25
N ILE A 942 -13.04 19.16 3.25
CA ILE A 942 -12.56 19.07 1.87
C ILE A 942 -11.07 19.44 1.84
N THR A 943 -10.23 18.54 1.31
CA THR A 943 -8.76 18.50 1.42
C THR A 943 -8.03 19.79 1.02
N ASP A 944 -8.70 20.68 0.31
CA ASP A 944 -8.06 21.74 -0.45
C ASP A 944 -8.76 23.09 -0.26
N SER A 945 -8.03 24.04 0.34
CA SER A 945 -8.42 25.44 0.50
C SER A 945 -8.56 26.20 -0.83
N LEU A 946 -8.09 25.64 -1.95
CA LEU A 946 -8.16 26.20 -3.31
C LEU A 946 -9.48 25.92 -4.03
N ILE A 947 -10.33 25.06 -3.46
CA ILE A 947 -11.59 24.63 -4.10
C ILE A 947 -12.68 25.60 -3.66
N LYS A 948 -12.69 26.75 -4.31
CA LYS A 948 -13.73 27.78 -4.19
C LYS A 948 -14.51 27.86 -5.49
N VAL A 949 -15.80 28.15 -5.40
CA VAL A 949 -16.56 28.56 -6.58
C VAL A 949 -15.89 29.82 -7.14
N PRO A 950 -15.43 29.83 -8.40
CA PRO A 950 -14.75 30.98 -8.96
C PRO A 950 -15.66 32.21 -8.94
N SER A 951 -15.14 33.36 -8.49
CA SER A 951 -15.88 34.63 -8.59
C SER A 951 -15.78 35.16 -10.02
N ILE A 952 -16.87 35.09 -10.76
CA ILE A 952 -16.92 35.51 -12.16
C ILE A 952 -17.51 36.93 -12.23
N THR A 953 -16.64 37.92 -12.43
CA THR A 953 -17.02 39.31 -12.71
C THR A 953 -16.96 39.63 -14.21
N SER A 954 -15.95 39.10 -14.91
CA SER A 954 -15.78 39.20 -16.36
C SER A 954 -14.85 38.09 -16.85
N LEU A 955 -15.00 37.65 -18.11
CA LEU A 955 -14.06 36.75 -18.78
C LEU A 955 -13.18 37.54 -19.76
N GLU A 956 -11.86 37.53 -19.52
CA GLU A 956 -10.88 38.29 -20.32
C GLU A 956 -10.38 37.51 -21.54
N SER A 957 -10.42 36.17 -21.47
CA SER A 957 -9.89 35.28 -22.52
C SER A 957 -10.52 33.89 -22.48
N LEU A 958 -10.39 33.12 -23.58
CA LEU A 958 -10.85 31.72 -23.61
C LEU A 958 -10.09 30.84 -22.62
N THR A 959 -8.84 31.19 -22.28
CA THR A 959 -8.06 30.54 -21.22
C THR A 959 -8.70 30.76 -19.85
N SER A 960 -9.07 32.01 -19.53
CA SER A 960 -9.77 32.33 -18.27
C SER A 960 -11.15 31.65 -18.18
N ALA A 961 -11.86 31.54 -19.31
CA ALA A 961 -13.10 30.79 -19.41
C ALA A 961 -12.88 29.29 -19.12
N SER A 962 -11.78 28.72 -19.63
CA SER A 962 -11.43 27.33 -19.35
C SER A 962 -11.10 27.08 -17.88
N ILE A 963 -10.23 27.90 -17.28
CA ILE A 963 -9.81 27.72 -15.88
C ILE A 963 -11.03 27.77 -14.95
N THR A 964 -11.92 28.74 -15.15
CA THR A 964 -13.14 28.89 -14.35
C THR A 964 -14.12 27.74 -14.56
N LEU A 965 -14.33 27.27 -15.80
CA LEU A 965 -15.19 26.12 -16.09
C LEU A 965 -14.70 24.83 -15.42
N PHE A 966 -13.43 24.47 -15.59
CA PHE A 966 -12.87 23.26 -14.98
C PHE A 966 -12.78 23.37 -13.46
N GLY A 967 -12.58 24.57 -12.91
CA GLY A 967 -12.69 24.85 -11.48
C GLY A 967 -14.11 24.58 -10.95
N MET A 968 -15.15 25.04 -11.65
CA MET A 968 -16.55 24.76 -11.31
C MET A 968 -16.85 23.26 -11.38
N ILE A 969 -16.38 22.56 -12.42
CA ILE A 969 -16.57 21.11 -12.55
C ILE A 969 -15.90 20.35 -11.39
N ARG A 970 -14.65 20.66 -11.05
CA ARG A 970 -13.96 20.07 -9.89
C ARG A 970 -14.74 20.31 -8.60
N TYR A 971 -15.13 21.55 -8.33
CA TYR A 971 -15.88 21.93 -7.14
C TYR A 971 -17.20 21.16 -7.03
N TYR A 972 -17.96 21.10 -8.13
CA TYR A 972 -19.25 20.42 -8.16
C TYR A 972 -19.08 18.90 -8.00
N TYR A 973 -18.10 18.30 -8.66
CA TYR A 973 -17.82 16.86 -8.54
C TYR A 973 -17.43 16.46 -7.11
N ILE A 974 -16.62 17.28 -6.41
CA ILE A 974 -16.28 17.04 -5.01
C ILE A 974 -17.52 17.19 -4.13
N SER A 975 -18.29 18.25 -4.32
CA SER A 975 -19.54 18.49 -3.57
C SER A 975 -20.54 17.34 -3.75
N MET A 976 -20.57 16.74 -4.94
CA MET A 976 -21.36 15.54 -5.25
C MET A 976 -20.89 14.32 -4.47
N VAL A 977 -19.58 14.05 -4.46
CA VAL A 977 -19.00 12.88 -3.77
C VAL A 977 -19.14 13.01 -2.25
N VAL A 978 -18.82 14.17 -1.67
CA VAL A 978 -18.89 14.38 -0.21
C VAL A 978 -20.32 14.56 0.29
N GLY A 979 -21.19 15.21 -0.50
CA GLY A 979 -22.62 15.34 -0.20
C GLY A 979 -23.32 13.99 -0.30
N GLY A 980 -22.96 13.19 -1.30
CA GLY A 980 -23.50 11.86 -1.42
C GLY A 980 -23.08 10.95 -0.25
N ALA A 981 -21.83 10.99 0.17
CA ALA A 981 -21.44 10.25 1.37
C ALA A 981 -21.91 10.86 2.71
N ARG A 982 -22.79 11.87 2.68
CA ARG A 982 -23.38 12.54 3.85
C ARG A 982 -22.36 13.18 4.80
N VAL A 983 -21.24 13.65 4.27
CA VAL A 983 -20.26 14.43 5.05
C VAL A 983 -20.65 15.87 5.21
N ILE A 984 -21.29 16.42 4.18
CA ILE A 984 -21.93 17.72 4.25
C ILE A 984 -23.44 17.50 4.32
N THR A 985 -24.12 18.39 5.02
CA THR A 985 -25.58 18.36 5.15
C THR A 985 -26.25 18.60 3.79
N PRO A 986 -27.51 18.14 3.57
CA PRO A 986 -28.28 18.47 2.38
C PRO A 986 -28.39 19.99 2.14
N GLU A 987 -28.43 20.78 3.21
CA GLU A 987 -28.44 22.24 3.17
C GLU A 987 -27.12 22.82 2.64
N GLU A 988 -25.98 22.31 3.10
CA GLU A 988 -24.64 22.69 2.62
C GLU A 988 -24.41 22.27 1.16
N PHE A 989 -24.92 21.10 0.76
CA PHE A 989 -24.89 20.67 -0.63
C PHE A 989 -25.76 21.59 -1.51
N ASN A 990 -27.00 21.87 -1.11
CA ASN A 990 -27.89 22.76 -1.85
C ASN A 990 -27.31 24.17 -1.97
N ALA A 991 -26.71 24.70 -0.90
CA ALA A 991 -26.00 25.98 -0.93
C ALA A 991 -24.80 25.95 -1.90
N SER A 992 -24.07 24.83 -1.96
CA SER A 992 -22.96 24.63 -2.89
C SER A 992 -23.43 24.53 -4.35
N ALA A 993 -24.50 23.77 -4.61
CA ALA A 993 -25.13 23.66 -5.93
C ALA A 993 -25.67 25.01 -6.42
N GLN A 994 -26.30 25.79 -5.53
CA GLN A 994 -26.78 27.14 -5.82
C GLN A 994 -25.63 28.09 -6.18
N ARG A 995 -24.52 28.07 -5.43
CA ARG A 995 -23.34 28.88 -5.76
C ARG A 995 -22.75 28.54 -7.13
N VAL A 996 -22.67 27.25 -7.47
CA VAL A 996 -22.19 26.82 -8.79
C VAL A 996 -23.18 27.20 -9.89
N MET A 997 -24.50 27.15 -9.62
CA MET A 997 -25.53 27.56 -10.58
C MET A 997 -25.42 29.04 -10.93
N GLU A 998 -25.33 29.91 -9.92
CA GLU A 998 -25.12 31.35 -10.14
C GLU A 998 -23.82 31.64 -10.90
N ALA A 999 -22.74 30.90 -10.59
CA ALA A 999 -21.47 31.03 -11.30
C ALA A 999 -21.58 30.54 -12.75
N LYS A 1000 -22.24 29.41 -13.01
CA LYS A 1000 -22.50 28.86 -14.36
C LYS A 1000 -23.25 29.88 -15.21
N GLU A 1001 -24.34 30.45 -14.72
CA GLU A 1001 -25.15 31.42 -15.47
C GLU A 1001 -24.33 32.66 -15.85
N ARG A 1002 -23.53 33.19 -14.91
CA ARG A 1002 -22.62 34.31 -15.18
C ARG A 1002 -21.54 33.92 -16.19
N TRP A 1003 -20.97 32.73 -16.04
CA TRP A 1003 -19.97 32.18 -16.96
C TRP A 1003 -20.52 32.08 -18.38
N GLU A 1004 -21.73 31.52 -18.53
CA GLU A 1004 -22.39 31.29 -19.82
C GLU A 1004 -22.64 32.62 -20.56
N SER A 1005 -23.17 33.63 -19.86
CA SER A 1005 -23.38 34.97 -20.43
C SER A 1005 -22.07 35.63 -20.87
N GLU A 1006 -21.04 35.62 -20.02
CA GLU A 1006 -19.74 36.21 -20.35
C GLU A 1006 -19.00 35.43 -21.44
N PHE A 1007 -19.16 34.11 -21.48
CA PHE A 1007 -18.55 33.26 -22.49
C PHE A 1007 -19.16 33.53 -23.87
N GLU A 1008 -20.49 33.65 -23.99
CA GLU A 1008 -21.12 33.98 -25.27
C GLU A 1008 -20.78 35.41 -25.73
N ARG A 1009 -20.63 36.38 -24.81
CA ARG A 1009 -20.06 37.71 -25.14
C ARG A 1009 -18.67 37.58 -25.74
N LEU A 1010 -17.79 36.81 -25.08
CA LEU A 1010 -16.41 36.60 -25.51
C LEU A 1010 -16.34 35.87 -26.87
N VAL A 1011 -17.20 34.87 -27.10
CA VAL A 1011 -17.32 34.16 -28.38
C VAL A 1011 -17.72 35.13 -29.49
N ALA A 1012 -18.74 35.97 -29.26
CA ALA A 1012 -19.18 36.97 -30.25
C ALA A 1012 -18.05 37.97 -30.60
N GLU A 1013 -17.24 38.39 -29.63
CA GLU A 1013 -16.07 39.25 -29.85
C GLU A 1013 -14.95 38.56 -30.64
N VAL A 1014 -14.76 37.26 -30.41
CA VAL A 1014 -13.79 36.45 -31.16
C VAL A 1014 -14.26 36.23 -32.59
N GLU A 1015 -15.53 35.89 -32.79
CA GLU A 1015 -16.15 35.63 -34.10
C GLU A 1015 -16.32 36.89 -34.95
N ALA A 1016 -16.45 38.08 -34.32
CA ALA A 1016 -16.46 39.36 -35.01
C ALA A 1016 -15.11 39.71 -35.68
N LYS A 1017 -14.02 39.01 -35.33
CA LYS A 1017 -12.71 39.21 -35.95
C LYS A 1017 -12.68 38.53 -37.33
N PRO A 1018 -12.10 39.17 -38.36
CA PRO A 1018 -12.17 38.71 -39.76
C PRO A 1018 -11.51 37.35 -40.05
N SER A 1019 -10.81 36.73 -39.08
CA SER A 1019 -10.30 35.37 -39.18
C SER A 1019 -10.15 34.73 -37.79
N VAL A 1020 -11.04 33.80 -37.45
CA VAL A 1020 -10.89 32.95 -36.26
C VAL A 1020 -10.01 31.76 -36.63
N SER A 1021 -8.98 31.47 -35.82
CA SER A 1021 -8.12 30.31 -36.08
C SER A 1021 -8.87 29.00 -35.80
N GLU A 1022 -8.54 27.94 -36.53
CA GLU A 1022 -9.14 26.60 -36.33
C GLU A 1022 -8.98 26.12 -34.88
N ALA A 1023 -7.79 26.34 -34.32
CA ALA A 1023 -7.46 26.15 -32.90
C ALA A 1023 -8.44 26.86 -31.96
N THR A 1024 -8.75 28.14 -32.24
CA THR A 1024 -9.70 28.92 -31.44
C THR A 1024 -11.11 28.35 -31.53
N GLY A 1025 -11.55 27.92 -32.72
CA GLY A 1025 -12.84 27.25 -32.92
C GLY A 1025 -12.94 25.93 -32.16
N GLN A 1026 -11.89 25.10 -32.17
CA GLN A 1026 -11.81 23.86 -31.40
C GLN A 1026 -11.92 24.13 -29.89
N MET A 1027 -11.21 25.14 -29.38
CA MET A 1027 -11.29 25.52 -27.97
C MET A 1027 -12.72 25.94 -27.56
N ILE A 1028 -13.42 26.71 -28.39
CA ILE A 1028 -14.82 27.11 -28.14
C ILE A 1028 -15.73 25.88 -28.09
N LEU A 1029 -15.59 24.95 -29.04
CA LEU A 1029 -16.36 23.71 -29.07
C LEU A 1029 -16.09 22.84 -27.84
N SER A 1030 -14.84 22.72 -27.41
CA SER A 1030 -14.47 21.94 -26.22
C SER A 1030 -15.01 22.56 -24.93
N LEU A 1031 -15.00 23.89 -24.82
CA LEU A 1031 -15.63 24.58 -23.68
C LEU A 1031 -17.15 24.38 -23.67
N ARG A 1032 -17.81 24.45 -24.84
CA ARG A 1032 -19.25 24.14 -24.96
C ARG A 1032 -19.56 22.69 -24.58
N LEU A 1033 -18.69 21.75 -24.94
CA LEU A 1033 -18.83 20.33 -24.59
C LEU A 1033 -18.78 20.14 -23.07
N TYR A 1034 -17.76 20.67 -22.40
CA TYR A 1034 -17.60 20.51 -20.95
C TYR A 1034 -18.59 21.34 -20.13
N HIS A 1035 -19.07 22.46 -20.68
CA HIS A 1035 -20.21 23.20 -20.12
C HIS A 1035 -21.49 22.35 -20.15
N ALA A 1036 -21.80 21.71 -21.28
CA ALA A 1036 -22.93 20.79 -21.38
C ALA A 1036 -22.80 19.58 -20.43
N ASN A 1037 -21.59 19.11 -20.17
CA ASN A 1037 -21.34 18.06 -19.16
C ASN A 1037 -21.62 18.54 -17.73
N LEU A 1038 -21.18 19.76 -17.38
CA LEU A 1038 -21.49 20.36 -16.07
C LEU A 1038 -23.01 20.51 -15.91
N GLU A 1039 -23.68 21.04 -16.92
CA GLU A 1039 -25.13 21.23 -16.95
C GLU A 1039 -25.89 19.89 -16.78
N LEU A 1040 -25.45 18.85 -17.48
CA LEU A 1040 -26.00 17.50 -17.34
C LEU A 1040 -25.88 16.98 -15.91
N LEU A 1041 -24.71 17.13 -15.27
CA LEU A 1041 -24.49 16.69 -13.89
C LEU A 1041 -25.35 17.49 -12.90
N MET A 1042 -25.46 18.80 -13.11
CA MET A 1042 -26.23 19.69 -12.24
C MET A 1042 -27.74 19.43 -12.30
N ASN A 1043 -28.28 19.26 -13.51
CA ASN A 1043 -29.72 19.06 -13.71
C ASN A 1043 -30.22 17.72 -13.17
N ALA A 1044 -29.35 16.72 -13.09
CA ALA A 1044 -29.71 15.41 -12.58
C ALA A 1044 -29.65 15.31 -11.03
N GLY A 1045 -28.82 16.13 -10.37
CA GLY A 1045 -28.72 16.17 -8.91
C GLY A 1045 -28.05 14.94 -8.26
N ILE A 1046 -28.16 14.82 -6.92
CA ILE A 1046 -27.50 13.76 -6.11
C ILE A 1046 -28.40 12.58 -5.84
N GLU A 1047 -29.63 12.81 -5.41
CA GLU A 1047 -30.54 11.75 -4.97
C GLU A 1047 -31.76 11.66 -5.90
N GLY A 1048 -32.38 10.49 -5.99
CA GLY A 1048 -33.58 10.26 -6.80
C GLY A 1048 -33.45 9.15 -7.85
N LEU A 1049 -34.55 8.92 -8.56
CA LEU A 1049 -34.73 7.86 -9.54
C LEU A 1049 -33.83 8.02 -10.77
N GLU A 1050 -33.39 6.93 -11.39
CA GLU A 1050 -32.66 6.93 -12.67
C GLU A 1050 -33.46 7.63 -13.79
N THR A 1051 -34.79 7.66 -13.69
CA THR A 1051 -35.65 8.44 -14.61
C THR A 1051 -35.41 9.95 -14.60
N ARG A 1052 -34.75 10.50 -13.57
CA ARG A 1052 -34.40 11.93 -13.48
C ARG A 1052 -33.46 12.40 -14.60
N TRP A 1053 -32.75 11.46 -15.22
CA TRP A 1053 -31.81 11.72 -16.32
C TRP A 1053 -32.52 11.89 -17.67
N ASP A 1054 -33.74 11.37 -17.82
CA ASP A 1054 -34.47 11.37 -19.11
C ASP A 1054 -34.81 12.75 -19.66
N PRO A 1055 -35.26 13.73 -18.85
CA PRO A 1055 -35.54 15.08 -19.36
C PRO A 1055 -34.32 15.77 -19.98
N GLN A 1056 -33.10 15.23 -19.74
CA GLN A 1056 -31.85 15.76 -20.26
C GLN A 1056 -31.49 15.23 -21.67
N LEU A 1057 -32.41 14.56 -22.36
CA LEU A 1057 -32.23 14.08 -23.74
C LEU A 1057 -31.61 15.13 -24.70
N PRO A 1058 -32.08 16.40 -24.72
CA PRO A 1058 -31.47 17.43 -25.57
C PRO A 1058 -30.01 17.72 -25.23
N ILE A 1059 -29.62 17.59 -23.96
CA ILE A 1059 -28.24 17.80 -23.51
C ILE A 1059 -27.36 16.62 -23.93
N TYR A 1060 -27.87 15.39 -23.85
CA TYR A 1060 -27.15 14.21 -24.36
C TYR A 1060 -26.86 14.32 -25.86
N GLU A 1061 -27.85 14.73 -26.66
CA GLU A 1061 -27.69 14.94 -28.09
C GLU A 1061 -26.67 16.04 -28.37
N ARG A 1062 -26.75 17.17 -27.65
CA ARG A 1062 -25.78 18.27 -27.75
C ARG A 1062 -24.34 17.80 -27.43
N ILE A 1063 -24.14 17.00 -26.39
CA ILE A 1063 -22.81 16.47 -26.02
C ILE A 1063 -22.26 15.60 -27.16
N ILE A 1064 -23.08 14.71 -27.73
CA ILE A 1064 -22.67 13.84 -28.83
C ILE A 1064 -22.36 14.65 -30.09
N ASP A 1065 -23.21 15.59 -30.47
CA ASP A 1065 -23.01 16.42 -31.67
C ASP A 1065 -21.73 17.27 -31.58
N LEU A 1066 -21.47 17.85 -30.41
CA LEU A 1066 -20.23 18.58 -30.14
C LEU A 1066 -19.01 17.65 -30.20
N ALA A 1067 -19.09 16.47 -29.59
CA ALA A 1067 -18.00 15.51 -29.56
C ALA A 1067 -17.70 14.93 -30.96
N GLU A 1068 -18.71 14.64 -31.79
CA GLU A 1068 -18.53 14.22 -33.17
C GLU A 1068 -17.95 15.33 -34.05
N THR A 1069 -18.37 16.58 -33.83
CA THR A 1069 -17.83 17.73 -34.56
C THR A 1069 -16.37 17.96 -34.20
N LEU A 1070 -16.02 17.88 -32.92
CA LEU A 1070 -14.63 17.93 -32.46
C LEU A 1070 -13.81 16.76 -33.02
N GLU A 1071 -14.35 15.55 -33.04
CA GLU A 1071 -13.68 14.38 -33.63
C GLU A 1071 -13.37 14.60 -35.11
N ARG A 1072 -14.33 15.10 -35.91
CA ARG A 1072 -14.11 15.45 -37.33
C ARG A 1072 -13.06 16.54 -37.51
N ASN A 1073 -13.06 17.56 -36.66
CA ASN A 1073 -12.14 18.70 -36.73
C ASN A 1073 -10.74 18.37 -36.20
N THR A 1074 -10.56 17.25 -35.49
CA THR A 1074 -9.28 16.86 -34.85
C THR A 1074 -8.71 15.57 -35.45
N GLN A 1075 -9.19 15.15 -36.63
CA GLN A 1075 -8.70 13.95 -37.29
C GLN A 1075 -7.21 14.08 -37.63
N SER A 1076 -6.41 13.18 -37.07
CA SER A 1076 -4.98 13.06 -37.35
C SER A 1076 -4.76 12.16 -38.57
N PRO A 1077 -3.75 12.43 -39.42
CA PRO A 1077 -3.32 11.48 -40.44
C PRO A 1077 -2.72 10.18 -39.84
N LEU A 1078 -2.46 10.15 -38.52
CA LEU A 1078 -2.03 8.95 -37.80
C LEU A 1078 -3.24 8.08 -37.41
N PRO A 1079 -3.14 6.74 -37.54
CA PRO A 1079 -4.25 5.82 -37.30
C PRO A 1079 -4.66 5.64 -35.82
N PHE A 1080 -3.98 6.34 -34.90
CA PHE A 1080 -4.14 6.22 -33.46
C PHE A 1080 -3.89 7.58 -32.80
N PHE A 1081 -4.66 7.89 -31.75
CA PHE A 1081 -4.60 9.19 -31.09
C PHE A 1081 -4.27 9.07 -29.59
N MET A 1082 -3.26 9.80 -29.12
CA MET A 1082 -2.88 9.86 -27.71
C MET A 1082 -2.78 11.31 -27.22
N SER A 1083 -3.38 11.59 -26.07
CA SER A 1083 -3.35 12.87 -25.37
C SER A 1083 -2.97 12.65 -23.90
N LEU A 1084 -2.23 13.60 -23.33
CA LEU A 1084 -1.89 13.63 -21.90
C LEU A 1084 -3.03 14.19 -21.02
N GLU A 1085 -4.00 14.87 -21.64
CA GLU A 1085 -5.13 15.53 -20.99
C GLU A 1085 -6.47 14.91 -21.38
N LEU A 1086 -7.52 15.29 -20.64
CA LEU A 1086 -8.92 14.94 -20.93
C LEU A 1086 -9.33 15.36 -22.35
N GLY A 1087 -10.28 14.65 -22.94
CA GLY A 1087 -10.80 14.96 -24.27
C GLY A 1087 -12.25 14.52 -24.46
N LEU A 1088 -12.49 13.64 -25.44
CA LEU A 1088 -13.83 13.22 -25.88
C LEU A 1088 -14.32 11.94 -25.20
N VAL A 1089 -13.43 11.13 -24.60
CA VAL A 1089 -13.76 9.80 -24.09
C VAL A 1089 -14.68 9.89 -22.87
N MET A 1090 -14.33 10.71 -21.88
CA MET A 1090 -15.12 10.85 -20.64
C MET A 1090 -16.55 11.37 -20.92
N PRO A 1091 -16.76 12.48 -21.67
CA PRO A 1091 -18.11 12.94 -22.03
C PRO A 1091 -18.97 11.90 -22.76
N ALA A 1092 -18.41 11.23 -23.77
CA ALA A 1092 -19.14 10.23 -24.54
C ALA A 1092 -19.50 9.01 -23.70
N PHE A 1093 -18.61 8.59 -22.81
CA PHE A 1093 -18.88 7.50 -21.87
C PHE A 1093 -19.99 7.86 -20.88
N LEU A 1094 -19.99 9.07 -20.32
CA LEU A 1094 -21.05 9.54 -19.43
C LEU A 1094 -22.43 9.52 -20.12
N VAL A 1095 -22.52 9.97 -21.38
CA VAL A 1095 -23.75 9.87 -22.18
C VAL A 1095 -24.18 8.40 -22.34
N GLY A 1096 -23.25 7.52 -22.71
CA GLY A 1096 -23.53 6.11 -22.91
C GLY A 1096 -24.07 5.41 -21.67
N VAL A 1097 -23.50 5.70 -20.50
CA VAL A 1097 -23.93 5.11 -19.23
C VAL A 1097 -25.28 5.69 -18.78
N ARG A 1098 -25.49 7.01 -18.88
CA ARG A 1098 -26.67 7.67 -18.28
C ARG A 1098 -27.88 7.82 -19.19
N CYS A 1099 -27.71 7.94 -20.50
CA CYS A 1099 -28.85 8.10 -21.42
C CYS A 1099 -29.60 6.77 -21.62
N ARG A 1100 -30.92 6.73 -21.41
CA ARG A 1100 -31.77 5.54 -21.69
C ARG A 1100 -32.25 5.46 -23.12
N HIS A 1101 -32.17 6.56 -23.87
CA HIS A 1101 -32.68 6.61 -25.24
C HIS A 1101 -31.81 5.74 -26.17
N PRO A 1102 -32.37 4.70 -26.81
CA PRO A 1102 -31.57 3.66 -27.45
C PRO A 1102 -30.73 4.18 -28.62
N ILE A 1103 -31.20 5.19 -29.35
CA ILE A 1103 -30.46 5.82 -30.46
C ILE A 1103 -29.25 6.61 -29.93
N VAL A 1104 -29.45 7.54 -29.00
CA VAL A 1104 -28.39 8.44 -28.51
C VAL A 1104 -27.30 7.65 -27.80
N ARG A 1105 -27.69 6.64 -27.03
CA ARG A 1105 -26.78 5.70 -26.37
C ARG A 1105 -25.89 4.92 -27.35
N ARG A 1106 -26.43 4.51 -28.50
CA ARG A 1106 -25.66 3.86 -29.58
C ARG A 1106 -24.82 4.84 -30.40
N LYS A 1107 -25.22 6.11 -30.51
CA LYS A 1107 -24.35 7.18 -31.04
C LYS A 1107 -23.11 7.34 -30.16
N ALA A 1108 -23.28 7.35 -28.84
CA ALA A 1108 -22.17 7.38 -27.88
C ALA A 1108 -21.24 6.16 -28.02
N LEU A 1109 -21.81 4.95 -28.08
CA LEU A 1109 -21.05 3.71 -28.28
C LEU A 1109 -20.27 3.71 -29.61
N ARG A 1110 -20.91 4.15 -30.71
CA ARG A 1110 -20.28 4.26 -32.03
C ARG A 1110 -19.13 5.26 -32.01
N LEU A 1111 -19.32 6.40 -31.35
CA LEU A 1111 -18.27 7.41 -31.20
C LEU A 1111 -17.07 6.83 -30.45
N LEU A 1112 -17.28 6.26 -29.26
CA LEU A 1112 -16.20 5.65 -28.45
C LEU A 1112 -15.39 4.60 -29.20
N LYS A 1113 -16.07 3.74 -29.97
CA LYS A 1113 -15.44 2.74 -30.83
C LYS A 1113 -14.61 3.37 -31.96
N ARG A 1114 -15.11 4.44 -32.57
CA ARG A 1114 -14.43 5.17 -33.67
C ARG A 1114 -13.21 5.95 -33.18
N LEU A 1115 -13.26 6.49 -31.96
CA LEU A 1115 -12.22 7.38 -31.43
C LEU A 1115 -10.82 6.73 -31.34
N ASN A 1116 -10.73 5.43 -31.06
CA ASN A 1116 -9.49 4.63 -30.97
C ASN A 1116 -8.31 5.40 -30.35
N ARG A 1117 -8.52 5.91 -29.12
CA ARG A 1117 -7.63 6.88 -28.47
C ARG A 1117 -7.37 6.61 -26.99
N GLN A 1118 -6.24 7.13 -26.52
CA GLN A 1118 -5.86 7.22 -25.11
C GLN A 1118 -5.83 8.70 -24.68
N GLU A 1119 -6.59 9.06 -23.64
CA GLU A 1119 -6.67 10.41 -23.06
C GLU A 1119 -6.28 10.34 -21.58
N GLY A 1120 -4.96 10.43 -21.30
CA GLY A 1120 -4.38 10.18 -19.99
C GLY A 1120 -4.78 8.81 -19.44
N MET A 1121 -5.65 8.75 -18.43
CA MET A 1121 -6.17 7.51 -17.84
C MET A 1121 -7.31 6.86 -18.66
N TRP A 1122 -8.01 7.63 -19.49
CA TRP A 1122 -9.18 7.17 -20.25
C TRP A 1122 -8.78 6.47 -21.55
N ASN A 1123 -9.19 5.21 -21.72
CA ASN A 1123 -8.97 4.44 -22.94
C ASN A 1123 -10.29 4.19 -23.67
N SER A 1124 -10.44 4.71 -24.89
CA SER A 1124 -11.72 4.63 -25.62
C SER A 1124 -12.13 3.19 -25.95
N VAL A 1125 -11.17 2.29 -26.19
CA VAL A 1125 -11.43 0.87 -26.48
C VAL A 1125 -11.91 0.16 -25.22
N GLY A 1126 -11.23 0.36 -24.09
CA GLY A 1126 -11.61 -0.23 -22.80
C GLY A 1126 -13.02 0.17 -22.37
N VAL A 1127 -13.33 1.48 -22.41
CA VAL A 1127 -14.66 1.95 -22.00
C VAL A 1127 -15.76 1.60 -23.01
N THR A 1128 -15.43 1.35 -24.28
CA THR A 1128 -16.39 0.81 -25.26
C THR A 1128 -16.85 -0.58 -24.84
N LEU A 1129 -15.91 -1.47 -24.48
CA LEU A 1129 -16.23 -2.83 -24.05
C LEU A 1129 -17.11 -2.84 -22.80
N VAL A 1130 -16.80 -1.97 -21.84
CA VAL A 1130 -17.62 -1.77 -20.64
C VAL A 1130 -19.04 -1.32 -21.02
N LEU A 1131 -19.15 -0.30 -21.88
CA LEU A 1131 -20.44 0.26 -22.27
C LEU A 1131 -21.32 -0.75 -23.02
N GLU A 1132 -20.74 -1.58 -23.90
CA GLU A 1132 -21.48 -2.64 -24.60
C GLU A 1132 -22.21 -3.54 -23.61
N GLN A 1133 -21.54 -3.89 -22.52
CA GLN A 1133 -22.04 -4.86 -21.55
C GLN A 1133 -23.09 -4.27 -20.64
N ILE A 1134 -22.92 -2.99 -20.28
CA ILE A 1134 -23.97 -2.21 -19.61
C ILE A 1134 -25.23 -2.17 -20.49
N ILE A 1135 -25.10 -1.84 -21.78
CA ILE A 1135 -26.24 -1.77 -22.71
C ILE A 1135 -26.92 -3.14 -22.86
N LEU A 1136 -26.14 -4.21 -23.10
CA LEU A 1136 -26.68 -5.57 -23.27
C LEU A 1136 -27.47 -6.03 -22.06
N THR A 1137 -27.01 -5.65 -20.87
CA THR A 1137 -27.61 -6.07 -19.60
C THR A 1137 -28.84 -5.25 -19.26
N GLU A 1138 -28.79 -3.92 -19.36
CA GLU A 1138 -29.94 -3.05 -19.08
C GLU A 1138 -31.10 -3.28 -20.06
N GLU A 1139 -30.80 -3.66 -21.30
CA GLU A 1139 -31.80 -3.91 -22.32
C GLU A 1139 -32.23 -5.38 -22.41
N GLU A 1140 -31.76 -6.27 -21.52
CA GLU A 1140 -32.06 -7.71 -21.55
C GLU A 1140 -33.57 -7.98 -21.55
N ASP A 1141 -34.39 -7.25 -20.78
CA ASP A 1141 -35.83 -7.56 -20.71
C ASP A 1141 -36.70 -6.65 -21.58
N LEU A 1142 -36.11 -5.89 -22.51
CA LEU A 1142 -36.91 -5.09 -23.44
C LEU A 1142 -37.61 -5.96 -24.49
N PRO A 1143 -38.90 -5.68 -24.78
CA PRO A 1143 -39.67 -6.43 -25.78
C PRO A 1143 -39.10 -6.30 -27.20
N PHE A 1144 -38.36 -5.22 -27.46
CA PHE A 1144 -37.61 -5.00 -28.69
C PHE A 1144 -36.25 -4.43 -28.34
N ARG A 1145 -35.17 -5.10 -28.77
CA ARG A 1145 -33.78 -4.66 -28.56
C ARG A 1145 -33.18 -4.19 -29.87
N LEU A 1146 -32.68 -2.96 -29.91
CA LEU A 1146 -31.92 -2.48 -31.04
C LEU A 1146 -30.52 -3.12 -31.00
N PRO A 1147 -29.93 -3.63 -32.09
CA PRO A 1147 -28.57 -4.16 -32.05
C PRO A 1147 -27.56 -3.12 -31.54
N LEU A 1148 -26.48 -3.56 -30.87
CA LEU A 1148 -25.39 -2.67 -30.43
C LEU A 1148 -24.82 -1.87 -31.61
N TYR A 1149 -24.73 -2.52 -32.76
CA TYR A 1149 -24.21 -1.96 -34.00
C TYR A 1149 -25.27 -1.99 -35.09
N VAL A 1150 -25.68 -0.80 -35.52
CA VAL A 1150 -26.62 -0.59 -36.62
C VAL A 1150 -25.92 0.29 -37.64
N GLU A 1151 -25.98 -0.06 -38.92
CA GLU A 1151 -25.30 0.71 -39.97
C GLU A 1151 -25.95 2.08 -40.22
N ASN A 1152 -27.28 2.15 -40.29
CA ASN A 1152 -28.04 3.39 -40.55
C ASN A 1152 -28.86 3.82 -39.33
N LEU A 1153 -28.20 4.28 -38.26
CA LEU A 1153 -28.91 4.73 -37.04
C LEU A 1153 -29.77 5.97 -37.30
N ASP A 1154 -29.28 6.89 -38.13
CA ASP A 1154 -29.91 8.18 -38.39
C ASP A 1154 -31.12 8.09 -39.33
N SER A 1155 -31.35 6.92 -39.95
CA SER A 1155 -32.57 6.65 -40.74
C SER A 1155 -33.70 6.02 -39.92
N LEU A 1156 -33.46 5.74 -38.63
CA LEU A 1156 -34.49 5.22 -37.75
C LEU A 1156 -35.45 6.36 -37.35
N PRO A 1157 -36.76 6.10 -37.26
CA PRO A 1157 -37.74 7.12 -36.87
C PRO A 1157 -37.43 7.66 -35.46
N PRO A 1158 -37.46 8.99 -35.24
CA PRO A 1158 -37.22 9.59 -33.91
C PRO A 1158 -38.25 9.11 -32.87
N ASP A 1159 -39.51 8.96 -33.30
CA ASP A 1159 -40.64 8.60 -32.44
C ASP A 1159 -40.87 7.08 -32.31
N GLY A 1160 -39.87 6.27 -32.65
CA GLY A 1160 -39.93 4.81 -32.51
C GLY A 1160 -40.69 4.09 -33.61
N LEU A 1161 -40.85 2.78 -33.43
CA LEU A 1161 -41.54 1.91 -34.37
C LEU A 1161 -43.05 2.12 -34.23
N ARG A 1162 -43.73 2.53 -35.31
CA ARG A 1162 -45.21 2.70 -35.38
C ARG A 1162 -45.81 3.83 -34.54
N GLY A 1163 -45.01 4.81 -34.11
CA GLY A 1163 -45.49 6.00 -33.39
C GLY A 1163 -45.77 5.80 -31.90
N GLU A 1164 -45.30 4.69 -31.31
CA GLU A 1164 -45.46 4.38 -29.88
C GLU A 1164 -44.22 4.76 -29.03
N GLY A 1165 -43.23 5.45 -29.59
CA GLY A 1165 -41.96 5.75 -28.92
C GLY A 1165 -40.98 4.58 -28.94
N TRP A 1166 -39.71 4.84 -28.64
CA TRP A 1166 -38.72 3.77 -28.44
C TRP A 1166 -38.89 3.13 -27.05
N PRO A 1167 -38.86 1.80 -26.91
CA PRO A 1167 -38.86 1.16 -25.60
C PRO A 1167 -37.57 1.51 -24.85
N MET A 1168 -37.73 2.06 -23.65
CA MET A 1168 -36.63 2.42 -22.75
C MET A 1168 -36.62 1.51 -21.52
N PRO A 1169 -35.45 1.17 -20.96
CA PRO A 1169 -35.37 0.43 -19.70
C PRO A 1169 -36.14 1.13 -18.58
N THR A 1170 -37.03 0.41 -17.88
CA THR A 1170 -37.76 0.95 -16.72
C THR A 1170 -36.81 1.21 -15.55
N GLU A 1171 -37.29 1.91 -14.52
CA GLU A 1171 -36.53 2.16 -13.28
C GLU A 1171 -35.99 0.86 -12.65
N GLU A 1172 -36.85 -0.17 -12.60
CA GLU A 1172 -36.54 -1.52 -12.08
C GLU A 1172 -35.50 -2.25 -12.96
N MET A 1173 -35.53 -2.02 -14.28
CA MET A 1173 -34.53 -2.55 -15.21
C MET A 1173 -33.15 -1.91 -15.03
N ARG A 1174 -33.10 -0.69 -14.45
CA ARG A 1174 -31.91 0.15 -14.29
C ARG A 1174 -31.41 0.31 -12.85
N GLN A 1175 -31.97 -0.42 -11.87
CA GLN A 1175 -31.42 -0.51 -10.50
C GLN A 1175 -30.07 -1.24 -10.45
N VAL A 1176 -29.12 -0.69 -11.19
CA VAL A 1176 -27.84 -1.24 -11.53
C VAL A 1176 -26.81 -0.36 -10.87
N ARG A 1177 -26.32 -0.82 -9.71
CA ARG A 1177 -24.98 -0.45 -9.30
C ARG A 1177 -24.03 -1.17 -10.27
N ASN A 1178 -23.07 -0.45 -10.85
CA ASN A 1178 -22.03 -1.05 -11.68
C ASN A 1178 -20.73 -1.01 -10.89
N GLU A 1179 -20.18 -2.17 -10.57
CA GLU A 1179 -18.87 -2.30 -9.96
C GLU A 1179 -17.99 -3.00 -10.98
N ILE A 1180 -17.07 -2.25 -11.57
CA ILE A 1180 -16.05 -2.79 -12.47
C ILE A 1180 -14.86 -3.15 -11.58
N ILE A 1181 -14.24 -4.29 -11.78
CA ILE A 1181 -13.02 -4.71 -11.09
C ILE A 1181 -12.16 -5.30 -12.19
N VAL A 1182 -10.96 -4.78 -12.41
CA VAL A 1182 -10.07 -5.36 -13.41
C VAL A 1182 -8.92 -6.10 -12.71
N ASP A 1183 -9.00 -7.40 -12.62
CA ASP A 1183 -7.93 -8.21 -12.05
C ASP A 1183 -6.78 -8.35 -13.06
N VAL A 1184 -5.73 -7.53 -12.89
CA VAL A 1184 -4.57 -7.47 -13.79
C VAL A 1184 -3.73 -8.75 -13.70
N GLU A 1185 -3.64 -9.36 -12.52
CA GLU A 1185 -2.87 -10.59 -12.29
C GLU A 1185 -3.49 -11.77 -13.04
N ARG A 1186 -4.83 -11.79 -13.16
CA ARG A 1186 -5.57 -12.81 -13.90
C ARG A 1186 -5.97 -12.39 -15.31
N ASN A 1187 -5.56 -11.21 -15.76
CA ASN A 1187 -5.91 -10.61 -17.05
C ASN A 1187 -7.42 -10.62 -17.32
N ARG A 1188 -8.18 -10.17 -16.32
CA ARG A 1188 -9.61 -10.45 -16.18
C ARG A 1188 -10.38 -9.18 -15.81
N VAL A 1189 -11.37 -8.77 -16.59
CA VAL A 1189 -12.29 -7.69 -16.20
C VAL A 1189 -13.55 -8.33 -15.61
N GLU A 1190 -13.80 -8.13 -14.32
CA GLU A 1190 -15.06 -8.43 -13.65
C GLU A 1190 -15.98 -7.21 -13.65
N LEU A 1191 -17.05 -7.24 -14.43
CA LEU A 1191 -18.13 -6.27 -14.34
C LEU A 1191 -19.27 -6.88 -13.50
N THR A 1192 -19.60 -6.25 -12.39
CA THR A 1192 -20.71 -6.62 -11.52
C THR A 1192 -21.87 -5.64 -11.72
N ILE A 1193 -23.00 -6.17 -12.17
CA ILE A 1193 -24.25 -5.45 -12.41
C ILE A 1193 -25.28 -5.96 -11.38
N TYR A 1194 -25.86 -5.05 -10.60
CA TYR A 1194 -26.96 -5.35 -9.67
C TYR A 1194 -28.33 -5.04 -10.35
N ARG A 1195 -29.48 -5.61 -9.92
CA ARG A 1195 -30.82 -5.35 -10.51
C ARG A 1195 -31.90 -5.47 -9.42
N GLY A 1196 -32.98 -4.69 -9.36
CA GLY A 1196 -33.98 -4.77 -8.26
C GLY A 1196 -35.15 -3.76 -8.31
N ASP A 1197 -36.10 -3.84 -7.35
CA ASP A 1197 -37.30 -2.96 -7.24
C ASP A 1197 -37.22 -1.91 -6.10
N ASN A 1198 -37.94 -0.81 -6.28
CA ASN A 1198 -37.72 0.52 -5.69
C ASN A 1198 -38.29 0.81 -4.29
N GLN A 1199 -38.80 -0.18 -3.56
CA GLN A 1199 -39.52 0.08 -2.30
C GLN A 1199 -38.67 -0.03 -1.02
N SER A 1200 -37.38 -0.37 -1.10
CA SER A 1200 -36.52 -0.55 0.08
C SER A 1200 -35.41 0.51 0.25
N LEU A 1201 -35.43 1.59 -0.54
CA LEU A 1201 -34.36 2.59 -0.57
C LEU A 1201 -34.78 4.04 -0.21
N ILE A 1202 -35.96 4.24 0.40
CA ILE A 1202 -36.37 5.55 0.94
C ILE A 1202 -36.64 5.43 2.45
N TYR A 1203 -35.87 6.17 3.24
CA TYR A 1203 -36.19 6.48 4.64
C TYR A 1203 -37.12 7.71 4.65
N GLU A 1204 -38.23 7.64 5.39
CA GLU A 1204 -38.79 8.80 6.09
C GLU A 1204 -39.23 8.40 7.50
N GLU A 1205 -38.93 9.29 8.44
CA GLU A 1205 -39.18 9.21 9.88
C GLU A 1205 -40.67 9.28 10.23
N GLY A 1206 -41.06 8.66 11.36
CA GLY A 1206 -42.28 9.10 12.07
C GLY A 1206 -42.99 8.06 12.95
N VAL A 1207 -42.86 8.27 14.27
CA VAL A 1207 -43.89 8.05 15.32
C VAL A 1207 -44.10 6.62 15.85
N GLY A 1208 -43.90 6.47 17.17
CA GLY A 1208 -44.90 5.81 18.02
C GLY A 1208 -44.48 4.54 18.76
N ALA A 1209 -44.19 4.73 20.05
CA ALA A 1209 -44.16 3.76 21.15
C ALA A 1209 -44.93 2.44 20.97
N GLY A 1210 -44.22 1.34 21.28
CA GLY A 1210 -44.71 0.20 22.06
C GLY A 1210 -45.77 -0.70 21.43
N GLN A 1211 -45.35 -1.84 20.87
CA GLN A 1211 -45.90 -3.18 21.19
C GLN A 1211 -45.16 -4.28 20.41
N CYS A 1212 -44.85 -5.37 21.10
CA CYS A 1212 -44.34 -6.61 20.52
C CYS A 1212 -45.39 -7.26 19.60
N VAL A 1213 -45.02 -7.54 18.36
CA VAL A 1213 -45.60 -8.64 17.56
C VAL A 1213 -44.45 -9.46 17.01
N ALA A 1214 -44.36 -10.70 17.49
CA ALA A 1214 -43.44 -11.70 17.00
C ALA A 1214 -43.84 -12.20 15.61
N SER A 1215 -42.81 -12.45 14.80
CA SER A 1215 -42.80 -13.31 13.61
C SER A 1215 -43.85 -13.04 12.53
N VAL A 1216 -43.54 -12.12 11.63
CA VAL A 1216 -43.66 -12.37 10.19
C VAL A 1216 -42.45 -11.69 9.53
N GLY A 1217 -41.41 -12.46 9.18
CA GLY A 1217 -40.38 -11.91 8.30
C GLY A 1217 -41.00 -11.57 6.95
N PRO A 1218 -40.49 -10.59 6.20
CA PRO A 1218 -40.53 -10.73 4.77
C PRO A 1218 -39.45 -11.75 4.42
N ARG A 1219 -39.88 -12.91 3.91
CA ARG A 1219 -39.18 -13.43 2.74
C ARG A 1219 -38.90 -12.21 1.86
N ILE A 1220 -37.65 -11.99 1.45
CA ILE A 1220 -37.50 -11.57 0.07
C ILE A 1220 -38.26 -12.67 -0.68
N GLY A 1221 -39.46 -12.35 -1.19
CA GLY A 1221 -40.05 -13.20 -2.21
C GLY A 1221 -38.94 -13.38 -3.25
N GLU A 1222 -38.65 -14.62 -3.61
CA GLU A 1222 -37.75 -15.00 -4.69
C GLU A 1222 -38.12 -14.27 -5.99
N LYS A 1223 -37.78 -12.98 -6.10
CA LYS A 1223 -37.88 -12.13 -7.30
C LYS A 1223 -36.81 -11.05 -7.12
N ALA A 1224 -35.55 -11.45 -7.19
CA ALA A 1224 -34.71 -11.43 -8.39
C ALA A 1224 -33.83 -10.17 -8.45
N ALA A 1225 -32.93 -10.02 -7.47
CA ALA A 1225 -31.72 -9.24 -7.69
C ALA A 1225 -30.66 -10.14 -8.32
N LYS A 1226 -30.44 -9.97 -9.63
CA LYS A 1226 -29.52 -10.80 -10.42
C LYS A 1226 -28.13 -10.13 -10.41
N LYS A 1227 -27.19 -10.66 -9.60
CA LYS A 1227 -25.77 -10.29 -9.70
C LYS A 1227 -25.23 -10.93 -10.97
N ILE A 1228 -24.98 -10.12 -12.00
CA ILE A 1228 -24.34 -10.61 -13.23
C ILE A 1228 -22.85 -10.22 -13.11
N VAL A 1229 -22.00 -11.23 -12.97
CA VAL A 1229 -20.54 -11.08 -13.02
C VAL A 1229 -20.11 -11.49 -14.43
N LEU A 1230 -19.67 -10.53 -15.22
CA LEU A 1230 -19.13 -10.79 -16.55
C LEU A 1230 -17.61 -10.76 -16.46
N THR A 1231 -16.97 -11.80 -17.00
CA THR A 1231 -15.53 -12.00 -16.99
C THR A 1231 -15.02 -11.87 -18.42
N PHE A 1232 -14.24 -10.82 -18.73
CA PHE A 1232 -13.63 -10.59 -20.05
C PHE A 1232 -12.16 -10.94 -20.10
#